data_AF-A0A2Z6P118-F1
#
_entry.id   AF-A0A2Z6P118-F1
#
_cell.length_a   1.000
_cell.length_b   1.000
_cell.length_c   1.000
_cell.angle_alpha   90.00
_cell.angle_beta   90.00
_cell.angle_gamma   90.00
#
_symmetry.space_group_name_H-M   'P 1'
#
loop_
_entity.id
_entity.type
_entity.pdbx_description
1 polymer ?
#
loop_
_entity_poly.entity_id
_entity_poly.type
_entity_poly.pdbx_seq_one_letter_code
_entity_poly.pdbx_strand_id
1 'polypeptide(L)'
;MSSRRRVSTISQIMVNDTVIEGVQGIREAVFMHFENHFRSVRVARPSIANLQFSSISEADAYSLERPFREQEVKQAIWECDSFKSPGPDGINFGFIKEFWADVKGDFMRFLLEFYSNGRLVKGTNCTFIVLIPKVTNPQQIADYCPISLVGYRQILDGILIANEVVDDAKKRKKEMLMFKVDFEKAYDSVEWGYLDSVMMKMGFSTKWRQWIMTCVSTATVSVLVNGSPTNEFNMQPSVLHCKLGHIPFMYLGLPIGGNAKRQSFWSSLVDKIRCKLSLWKSRHLSMGGRLVLLKSVLSSIPVYFLSFFKAPTGTISLLESIFKAFLWGGSEESRKINWIKWDKICLDKEHEGLGVRRVKEFNISLLGKWCWRLLQEPESLWVQVLAAKYGMKDGQVDLGGIRASNWWNNINSIRFGTEGGAGSWFVDNVVKRLGDGEKTLFWKDKWVDGISLKSQFGRLFDLSLDREVTVADMCRRGWEVGGNGWRWRRRLFAWEEQLWGDCYTIVANVVLQVASPDVWEWIPDYSTGYSVGGAYHLLTRMYARETSSLNDIVWNKLVPSTVSTFAWRFVNDRLPTKFNLFTRGCLHNDSLFCSAGCDAIEDIHHLFLNCPVFGAVWRAIILWLGITCVLPDNAVSLASQFCGAHDFSKSIKTCLQAIWLSTVWSIWKARNNRVFSGTIVTIDRLLFAIKVQVWWWFKARKKGFCFDLNHWMLNPKVCIGLNTG
;
A
#
# COMPACT_ATOMS: atom_id res chain seq x y z
N MET A 1 27.17 -14.14 -14.54
CA MET A 1 26.47 -12.85 -14.79
C MET A 1 25.15 -12.82 -14.03
N SER A 2 24.87 -11.77 -13.25
CA SER A 2 23.60 -11.64 -12.51
C SER A 2 22.41 -11.50 -13.46
N SER A 3 21.21 -11.95 -13.05
CA SER A 3 20.00 -11.84 -13.88
C SER A 3 19.67 -10.38 -14.25
N ARG A 4 20.03 -9.42 -13.38
CA ARG A 4 19.92 -7.98 -13.66
C ARG A 4 20.82 -7.53 -14.80
N ARG A 5 22.07 -8.01 -14.87
CA ARG A 5 22.99 -7.67 -15.98
C ARG A 5 22.47 -8.19 -17.31
N ARG A 6 21.92 -9.40 -17.38
CA ARG A 6 21.33 -9.94 -18.63
C ARG A 6 20.14 -9.14 -19.17
N VAL A 7 19.35 -8.51 -18.30
CA VAL A 7 18.15 -7.73 -18.67
C VAL A 7 18.49 -6.27 -19.01
N SER A 8 19.63 -5.76 -18.52
CA SER A 8 20.08 -4.38 -18.75
C SER A 8 21.13 -4.24 -19.84
N THR A 9 21.68 -5.36 -20.34
CA THR A 9 22.60 -5.35 -21.47
C THR A 9 21.85 -4.98 -22.74
N ILE A 10 22.28 -3.90 -23.38
CA ILE A 10 21.81 -3.47 -24.69
C ILE A 10 22.61 -4.26 -25.72
N SER A 11 21.96 -5.21 -26.40
CA SER A 11 22.58 -6.05 -27.44
C SER A 11 22.37 -5.52 -28.87
N GLN A 12 21.26 -4.80 -29.09
CA GLN A 12 20.90 -4.16 -30.35
C GLN A 12 20.01 -2.94 -30.07
N ILE A 13 20.08 -1.91 -30.92
CA ILE A 13 19.16 -0.77 -30.89
C ILE A 13 18.68 -0.44 -32.30
N MET A 14 17.45 0.05 -32.43
CA MET A 14 16.93 0.52 -33.71
C MET A 14 17.05 2.03 -33.81
N VAL A 15 17.72 2.53 -34.85
CA VAL A 15 17.87 3.97 -35.15
C VAL A 15 17.50 4.18 -36.61
N ASN A 16 16.50 5.04 -36.87
CA ASN A 16 15.99 5.33 -38.23
C ASN A 16 15.71 4.05 -39.04
N ASP A 17 14.93 3.13 -38.47
CA ASP A 17 14.54 1.84 -39.06
C ASP A 17 15.71 0.88 -39.41
N THR A 18 16.93 1.19 -38.95
CA THR A 18 18.12 0.35 -39.11
C THR A 18 18.52 -0.26 -37.76
N VAL A 19 18.83 -1.56 -37.74
CA VAL A 19 19.30 -2.26 -36.54
C VAL A 19 20.81 -2.06 -36.39
N ILE A 20 21.22 -1.47 -35.27
CA ILE A 20 22.62 -1.27 -34.90
C ILE A 20 22.99 -2.34 -33.86
N GLU A 21 24.02 -3.13 -34.20
CA GLU A 21 24.59 -4.18 -33.36
C GLU A 21 26.04 -3.87 -32.99
N GLY A 22 26.55 -4.52 -31.94
CA GLY A 22 27.93 -4.37 -31.50
C GLY A 22 28.16 -3.21 -30.52
N VAL A 23 29.08 -3.40 -29.59
CA VAL A 23 29.29 -2.49 -28.44
C VAL A 23 29.65 -1.07 -28.88
N GLN A 24 30.52 -0.92 -29.89
CA GLN A 24 30.97 0.38 -30.35
C GLN A 24 29.88 1.14 -31.11
N GLY A 25 29.16 0.46 -32.04
CA GLY A 25 28.06 1.07 -32.79
C GLY A 25 26.92 1.51 -31.88
N ILE A 26 26.57 0.70 -30.89
CA ILE A 26 25.55 1.05 -29.88
C ILE A 26 26.02 2.26 -29.04
N ARG A 27 27.30 2.30 -28.62
CA ARG A 27 27.85 3.44 -27.85
C ARG A 27 27.81 4.74 -28.63
N GLU A 28 28.21 4.70 -29.90
CA GLU A 28 28.23 5.89 -30.77
C GLU A 28 26.82 6.37 -31.07
N ALA A 29 25.89 5.46 -31.40
CA ALA A 29 24.50 5.82 -31.63
C ALA A 29 23.81 6.37 -30.37
N VAL A 30 24.12 5.82 -29.19
CA VAL A 30 23.65 6.36 -27.91
C VAL A 30 24.27 7.74 -27.65
N PHE A 31 25.58 7.91 -27.83
CA PHE A 31 26.26 9.20 -27.68
C PHE A 31 25.64 10.25 -28.61
N MET A 32 25.54 9.97 -29.91
CA MET A 32 24.96 10.88 -30.91
C MET A 32 23.49 11.19 -30.62
N HIS A 33 22.72 10.22 -30.12
CA HIS A 33 21.33 10.48 -29.73
C HIS A 33 21.25 11.50 -28.59
N PHE A 34 22.01 11.29 -27.51
CA PHE A 34 21.98 12.20 -26.37
C PHE A 34 22.64 13.55 -26.70
N GLU A 35 23.77 13.58 -27.39
CA GLU A 35 24.44 14.81 -27.81
C GLU A 35 23.52 15.68 -28.69
N ASN A 36 22.85 15.09 -29.70
CA ASN A 36 21.88 15.82 -30.52
C ASN A 36 20.64 16.24 -29.73
N HIS A 37 20.20 15.42 -28.78
CA HIS A 37 19.03 15.71 -27.95
C HIS A 37 19.28 16.85 -26.94
N PHE A 38 20.53 17.01 -26.50
CA PHE A 38 20.98 18.09 -25.63
C PHE A 38 21.60 19.27 -26.41
N ARG A 39 21.39 19.36 -27.72
CA ARG A 39 21.88 20.46 -28.57
C ARG A 39 20.85 21.59 -28.64
N SER A 40 21.27 22.84 -28.42
CA SER A 40 20.35 23.99 -28.40
C SER A 40 19.63 24.20 -29.74
N VAL A 41 18.30 24.36 -29.71
CA VAL A 41 17.51 24.88 -30.82
C VAL A 41 17.09 26.31 -30.48
N ARG A 42 17.52 27.31 -31.28
CA ARG A 42 17.07 28.70 -31.11
C ARG A 42 15.63 28.83 -31.60
N VAL A 43 14.71 29.11 -30.68
CA VAL A 43 13.30 29.41 -30.98
C VAL A 43 12.96 30.75 -30.32
N ALA A 44 12.20 31.61 -30.98
CA ALA A 44 11.69 32.84 -30.40
C ALA A 44 10.72 32.52 -29.24
N ARG A 45 11.00 33.02 -28.04
CA ARG A 45 10.22 32.73 -26.81
C ARG A 45 9.48 33.97 -26.33
N PRO A 46 8.27 33.83 -25.73
CA PRO A 46 7.58 34.95 -25.09
C PRO A 46 8.41 35.56 -23.95
N SER A 47 8.37 36.88 -23.82
CA SER A 47 9.07 37.59 -22.73
C SER A 47 8.38 37.37 -21.38
N ILE A 48 9.18 37.20 -20.32
CA ILE A 48 8.68 37.15 -18.94
C ILE A 48 8.49 38.53 -18.33
N ALA A 49 8.74 39.62 -19.06
CA ALA A 49 8.72 40.99 -18.54
C ALA A 49 7.40 41.32 -17.79
N ASN A 50 6.26 40.85 -18.30
CA ASN A 50 4.93 41.14 -17.76
C ASN A 50 4.42 40.13 -16.72
N LEU A 51 5.24 39.13 -16.33
CA LEU A 51 4.87 38.15 -15.31
C LEU A 51 5.25 38.66 -13.91
N GLN A 52 4.32 38.51 -12.96
CA GLN A 52 4.54 38.77 -11.54
C GLN A 52 5.00 37.48 -10.84
N PHE A 53 6.03 37.61 -10.00
CA PHE A 53 6.58 36.52 -9.20
C PHE A 53 6.54 36.89 -7.72
N SER A 54 6.30 35.91 -6.86
CA SER A 54 6.54 36.06 -5.43
C SER A 54 8.04 36.27 -5.21
N SER A 55 8.40 37.33 -4.47
CA SER A 55 9.78 37.65 -4.14
C SER A 55 10.11 37.19 -2.72
N ILE A 56 11.35 36.75 -2.50
CA ILE A 56 11.87 36.52 -1.15
C ILE A 56 12.09 37.86 -0.43
N SER A 57 12.10 37.82 0.90
CA SER A 57 12.47 38.99 1.70
C SER A 57 13.98 39.24 1.64
N GLU A 58 14.41 40.48 1.91
CA GLU A 58 15.85 40.80 2.01
C GLU A 58 16.55 39.99 3.11
N ALA A 59 15.84 39.71 4.21
CA ALA A 59 16.36 38.88 5.30
C ALA A 59 16.60 37.43 4.86
N ASP A 60 15.71 36.86 4.05
CA ASP A 60 15.87 35.52 3.48
C ASP A 60 17.02 35.50 2.47
N ALA A 61 17.11 36.52 1.60
CA ALA A 61 18.19 36.66 0.63
C ALA A 61 19.56 36.71 1.34
N TYR A 62 19.67 37.47 2.43
CA TYR A 62 20.89 37.53 3.24
C TYR A 62 21.18 36.20 3.95
N SER A 63 20.15 35.50 4.43
CA SER A 63 20.31 34.20 5.08
C SER A 63 20.94 33.16 4.14
N LEU A 64 20.58 33.18 2.85
CA LEU A 64 21.11 32.27 1.82
C LEU A 64 22.61 32.47 1.53
N GLU A 65 23.16 33.66 1.80
CA GLU A 65 24.57 33.99 1.54
C GLU A 65 25.50 33.80 2.74
N ARG A 66 25.00 33.21 3.84
CA ARG A 66 25.82 32.95 5.02
C ARG A 66 26.84 31.83 4.74
N PRO A 67 28.03 31.87 5.36
CA PRO A 67 28.99 30.78 5.27
C PRO A 67 28.38 29.46 5.74
N PHE A 68 28.64 28.37 5.00
CA PHE A 68 28.15 27.04 5.32
C PHE A 68 28.65 26.56 6.69
N ARG A 69 27.75 26.08 7.55
CA ARG A 69 28.13 25.51 8.85
C ARG A 69 28.35 24.00 8.74
N GLU A 70 29.31 23.46 9.50
CA GLU A 70 29.56 22.00 9.54
C GLU A 70 28.28 21.20 9.85
N GLN A 71 27.43 21.72 10.74
CA GLN A 71 26.17 21.07 11.10
C GLN A 71 25.17 21.01 9.93
N GLU A 72 25.07 22.08 9.14
CA GLU A 72 24.18 22.14 7.95
C GLU A 72 24.66 21.17 6.87
N VAL A 73 25.98 21.14 6.63
CA VAL A 73 26.61 20.22 5.67
C VAL A 73 26.42 18.77 6.10
N LYS A 74 26.64 18.48 7.38
CA LYS A 74 26.41 17.15 7.96
C LYS A 74 24.95 16.73 7.83
N GLN A 75 24.01 17.64 8.13
CA GLN A 75 22.59 17.36 8.01
C GLN A 75 22.22 17.00 6.55
N ALA A 76 22.66 17.79 5.57
CA ALA A 76 22.42 17.52 4.16
C ALA A 76 22.96 16.14 3.71
N ILE A 77 24.15 15.75 4.21
CA ILE A 77 24.72 14.41 3.97
C ILE A 77 23.88 13.31 4.63
N TRP A 78 23.36 13.53 5.85
CA TRP A 78 22.57 12.54 6.57
C TRP A 78 21.17 12.33 5.99
N GLU A 79 20.59 13.36 5.38
CA GLU A 79 19.33 13.31 4.63
C GLU A 79 19.45 12.48 3.33
N CYS A 80 20.66 12.26 2.83
CA CYS A 80 20.90 11.37 1.69
C CYS A 80 20.86 9.89 2.10
N ASP A 81 20.23 9.03 1.30
CA ASP A 81 20.26 7.58 1.55
C ASP A 81 21.68 7.02 1.35
N SER A 82 22.17 6.27 2.34
CA SER A 82 23.54 5.73 2.41
C SER A 82 23.89 4.80 1.23
N PHE A 83 22.89 4.15 0.62
CA PHE A 83 23.07 3.19 -0.48
C PHE A 83 22.67 3.76 -1.84
N LYS A 84 22.54 5.09 -1.98
CA LYS A 84 22.42 5.74 -3.29
C LYS A 84 23.58 5.33 -4.19
N SER A 85 23.28 5.17 -5.48
CA SER A 85 24.28 4.85 -6.49
C SER A 85 25.40 5.91 -6.48
N PRO A 86 26.67 5.49 -6.55
CA PRO A 86 27.79 6.42 -6.51
C PRO A 86 27.91 7.22 -7.81
N GLY A 87 28.58 8.37 -7.74
CA GLY A 87 29.01 9.13 -8.91
C GLY A 87 30.20 8.48 -9.63
N PRO A 88 30.84 9.20 -10.56
CA PRO A 88 32.02 8.72 -11.29
C PRO A 88 33.23 8.34 -10.43
N ASP A 89 33.28 8.84 -9.20
CA ASP A 89 34.28 8.51 -8.18
C ASP A 89 34.07 7.15 -7.50
N GLY A 90 32.90 6.52 -7.66
CA GLY A 90 32.57 5.24 -7.05
C GLY A 90 32.25 5.31 -5.56
N ILE A 91 32.20 6.49 -4.95
CA ILE A 91 31.98 6.70 -3.52
C ILE A 91 30.47 6.93 -3.26
N ASN A 92 29.92 6.26 -2.24
CA ASN A 92 28.53 6.46 -1.83
C ASN A 92 28.43 7.25 -0.51
N PHE A 93 27.22 7.71 -0.18
CA PHE A 93 26.97 8.44 1.07
C PHE A 93 27.21 7.59 2.32
N GLY A 94 27.15 6.26 2.23
CA GLY A 94 27.51 5.34 3.32
C GLY A 94 28.97 5.51 3.76
N PHE A 95 29.88 5.55 2.79
CA PHE A 95 31.31 5.82 3.05
C PHE A 95 31.52 7.19 3.71
N ILE A 96 30.91 8.24 3.17
CA ILE A 96 31.07 9.61 3.71
C ILE A 96 30.54 9.68 5.16
N LYS A 97 29.44 8.99 5.46
CA LYS A 97 28.87 8.95 6.82
C LYS A 97 29.74 8.17 7.80
N GLU A 98 30.32 7.06 7.36
CA GLU A 98 31.20 6.21 8.16
C GLU A 98 32.52 6.92 8.49
N PHE A 99 33.13 7.57 7.50
CA PHE A 99 34.42 8.26 7.62
C PHE A 99 34.31 9.77 7.80
N TRP A 100 33.14 10.28 8.23
CA TRP A 100 32.90 11.73 8.36
C TRP A 100 33.94 12.42 9.24
N ALA A 101 34.37 11.76 10.32
CA ALA A 101 35.39 12.29 11.23
C ALA A 101 36.71 12.59 10.51
N ASP A 102 37.05 11.77 9.52
CA ASP A 102 38.30 11.85 8.75
C ASP A 102 38.18 12.81 7.56
N VAL A 103 37.04 12.83 6.86
CA VAL A 103 36.88 13.59 5.60
C VAL A 103 36.27 14.98 5.76
N LYS A 104 35.64 15.31 6.90
CA LYS A 104 34.90 16.57 7.08
C LYS A 104 35.74 17.83 6.85
N GLY A 105 37.03 17.79 7.18
CA GLY A 105 37.94 18.92 7.00
C GLY A 105 38.08 19.30 5.54
N ASP A 106 38.16 18.32 4.66
CA ASP A 106 38.29 18.52 3.21
C ASP A 106 36.98 19.00 2.59
N PHE A 107 35.83 18.45 3.03
CA PHE A 107 34.50 18.95 2.62
C PHE A 107 34.28 20.42 3.00
N MET A 108 34.63 20.79 4.23
CA MET A 108 34.47 22.19 4.68
C MET A 108 35.42 23.14 3.95
N ARG A 109 36.65 22.70 3.65
CA ARG A 109 37.61 23.48 2.85
C ARG A 109 37.10 23.70 1.42
N PHE A 110 36.58 22.64 0.79
CA PHE A 110 35.98 22.72 -0.54
C PHE A 110 34.78 23.68 -0.58
N LEU A 111 33.86 23.59 0.38
CA LEU A 111 32.69 24.48 0.44
C LEU A 111 33.07 25.94 0.73
N LEU A 112 34.13 26.16 1.51
CA LEU A 112 34.66 27.50 1.76
C LEU A 112 35.28 28.12 0.49
N GLU A 113 35.98 27.31 -0.30
CA GLU A 113 36.52 27.74 -1.60
C GLU A 113 35.40 28.09 -2.58
N PHE A 114 34.35 27.26 -2.65
CA PHE A 114 33.15 27.56 -3.45
C PHE A 114 32.44 28.83 -2.96
N TYR A 115 32.28 29.00 -1.64
CA TYR A 115 31.67 30.19 -1.04
C TYR A 115 32.42 31.48 -1.44
N SER A 116 33.76 31.43 -1.42
CA SER A 116 34.62 32.59 -1.63
C SER A 116 34.76 32.95 -3.11
N ASN A 117 34.88 31.94 -3.98
CA ASN A 117 35.25 32.13 -5.39
C ASN A 117 34.10 31.86 -6.37
N GLY A 118 33.03 31.21 -5.93
CA GLY A 118 31.91 30.79 -6.78
C GLY A 118 32.33 29.81 -7.87
N ARG A 119 33.35 28.98 -7.64
CA ARG A 119 33.89 28.02 -8.62
C ARG A 119 33.88 26.60 -8.05
N LEU A 120 33.53 25.63 -8.90
CA LEU A 120 33.63 24.20 -8.61
C LEU A 120 34.90 23.64 -9.25
N VAL A 121 35.58 22.73 -8.55
CA VAL A 121 36.78 22.05 -9.07
C VAL A 121 36.39 21.16 -10.25
N LYS A 122 37.18 21.17 -11.33
CA LYS A 122 36.92 20.38 -12.54
C LYS A 122 36.71 18.90 -12.20
N GLY A 123 35.59 18.32 -12.63
CA GLY A 123 35.21 16.94 -12.35
C GLY A 123 34.35 16.71 -11.10
N THR A 124 34.06 17.74 -10.28
CA THR A 124 33.09 17.59 -9.16
C THR A 124 31.63 17.59 -9.61
N ASN A 125 31.35 18.04 -10.83
CA ASN A 125 30.00 18.16 -11.39
C ASN A 125 29.77 17.23 -12.61
N CYS A 126 30.54 16.14 -12.72
CA CYS A 126 30.34 15.13 -13.76
C CYS A 126 29.33 14.07 -13.30
N THR A 127 28.46 13.63 -14.22
CA THR A 127 27.41 12.65 -13.89
C THR A 127 27.26 11.59 -14.98
N PHE A 128 26.73 10.44 -14.59
CA PHE A 128 26.41 9.36 -15.50
C PHE A 128 24.91 9.27 -15.77
N ILE A 129 24.52 9.27 -17.04
CA ILE A 129 23.19 8.82 -17.46
C ILE A 129 23.22 7.29 -17.51
N VAL A 130 22.45 6.65 -16.63
CA VAL A 130 22.20 5.20 -16.67
C VAL A 130 20.90 4.94 -17.42
N LEU A 131 21.00 4.14 -18.49
CA LEU A 131 19.83 3.72 -19.26
C LEU A 131 19.05 2.63 -18.49
N ILE A 132 17.91 2.99 -17.91
CA ILE A 132 17.00 2.07 -17.21
C ILE A 132 15.75 1.78 -18.07
N PRO A 133 15.48 0.52 -18.46
CA PRO A 133 14.32 0.16 -19.28
C PRO A 133 12.97 0.55 -18.65
N LYS A 134 12.10 1.22 -19.41
CA LYS A 134 10.69 1.50 -19.12
C LYS A 134 9.78 0.32 -19.44
N VAL A 135 10.14 -0.49 -20.43
CA VAL A 135 9.33 -1.57 -20.98
C VAL A 135 10.08 -2.90 -20.94
N THR A 136 9.36 -4.02 -21.07
CA THR A 136 9.90 -5.38 -20.99
C THR A 136 10.88 -5.74 -22.10
N ASN A 137 10.81 -5.05 -23.25
CA ASN A 137 11.73 -5.25 -24.37
C ASN A 137 12.03 -3.89 -25.06
N PRO A 138 12.95 -3.08 -24.49
CA PRO A 138 13.26 -1.77 -25.04
C PRO A 138 13.97 -1.93 -26.40
N GLN A 139 13.43 -1.33 -27.45
CA GLN A 139 14.01 -1.37 -28.81
C GLN A 139 14.61 -0.03 -29.24
N GLN A 140 14.19 1.06 -28.60
CA GLN A 140 14.63 2.42 -28.91
C GLN A 140 15.14 3.12 -27.65
N ILE A 141 15.99 4.15 -27.79
CA ILE A 141 16.57 4.88 -26.64
C ILE A 141 15.47 5.61 -25.83
N ALA A 142 14.34 5.96 -26.47
CA ALA A 142 13.16 6.53 -25.80
C ALA A 142 12.49 5.57 -24.79
N ASP A 143 12.76 4.26 -24.90
CA ASP A 143 12.28 3.23 -23.98
C ASP A 143 13.01 3.23 -22.63
N TYR A 144 13.89 4.20 -22.36
CA TYR A 144 14.66 4.33 -21.12
C TYR A 144 14.29 5.63 -20.35
N CYS A 145 14.29 5.59 -19.01
CA CYS A 145 13.58 6.55 -18.13
C CYS A 145 14.40 7.74 -17.59
N PRO A 146 13.84 8.97 -17.65
CA PRO A 146 14.06 10.04 -16.66
C PRO A 146 12.81 10.24 -15.78
N ILE A 147 12.98 10.40 -14.46
CA ILE A 147 11.89 10.50 -13.47
C ILE A 147 11.76 11.94 -12.96
N SER A 148 10.52 12.42 -12.84
CA SER A 148 10.15 13.57 -12.01
C SER A 148 8.88 13.25 -11.22
N LEU A 149 8.87 13.56 -9.92
CA LEU A 149 7.69 13.53 -9.05
C LEU A 149 7.58 14.89 -8.38
N VAL A 150 6.50 15.61 -8.65
CA VAL A 150 6.19 16.91 -8.04
C VAL A 150 5.19 16.70 -6.90
N GLY A 151 5.52 17.20 -5.71
CA GLY A 151 4.64 17.20 -4.54
C GLY A 151 3.67 18.38 -4.51
N TYR A 152 2.68 18.29 -3.61
CA TYR A 152 1.72 19.34 -3.19
C TYR A 152 0.40 19.58 -3.95
N ARG A 153 -0.07 18.64 -4.78
CA ARG A 153 -1.51 18.50 -5.09
C ARG A 153 -1.91 17.02 -5.02
N GLN A 154 -3.08 16.69 -4.47
CA GLN A 154 -3.56 15.29 -4.50
C GLN A 154 -3.79 14.89 -5.96
N ILE A 155 -2.84 14.11 -6.51
CA ILE A 155 -2.73 13.68 -7.93
C ILE A 155 -4.07 13.15 -8.48
N LEU A 156 -4.86 12.49 -7.62
CA LEU A 156 -6.14 11.90 -8.00
C LEU A 156 -7.25 12.93 -8.32
N ASP A 157 -7.17 14.16 -7.81
CA ASP A 157 -8.20 15.18 -8.06
C ASP A 157 -8.18 15.64 -9.52
N GLY A 158 -6.98 15.78 -10.10
CA GLY A 158 -6.84 16.07 -11.54
C GLY A 158 -7.35 14.93 -12.42
N ILE A 159 -7.14 13.69 -11.99
CA ILE A 159 -7.68 12.50 -12.68
C ILE A 159 -9.21 12.48 -12.61
N LEU A 160 -9.78 12.87 -11.47
CA LEU A 160 -11.22 12.99 -11.27
C LEU A 160 -11.83 14.01 -12.23
N ILE A 161 -11.32 15.24 -12.18
CA ILE A 161 -11.80 16.35 -13.01
C ILE A 161 -11.70 15.99 -14.48
N ALA A 162 -10.55 15.46 -14.93
CA ALA A 162 -10.35 15.07 -16.32
C ALA A 162 -11.34 13.98 -16.76
N ASN A 163 -11.57 12.94 -15.94
CA ASN A 163 -12.55 11.91 -16.26
C ASN A 163 -13.98 12.45 -16.33
N GLU A 164 -14.37 13.32 -15.40
CA GLU A 164 -15.73 13.89 -15.37
C GLU A 164 -16.01 14.82 -16.55
N VAL A 165 -15.04 15.64 -16.94
CA VAL A 165 -15.13 16.52 -18.12
C VAL A 165 -15.21 15.70 -19.40
N VAL A 166 -14.34 14.69 -19.56
CA VAL A 166 -14.34 13.81 -20.73
C VAL A 166 -15.64 13.01 -20.84
N ASP A 167 -16.17 12.51 -19.71
CA ASP A 167 -17.46 11.81 -19.67
C ASP A 167 -18.62 12.74 -20.06
N ASP A 168 -18.65 13.98 -19.54
CA ASP A 168 -19.69 14.96 -19.89
C ASP A 168 -19.67 15.30 -21.39
N ALA A 169 -18.49 15.58 -21.94
CA ALA A 169 -18.32 15.87 -23.36
C ALA A 169 -18.80 14.70 -24.24
N LYS A 170 -18.41 13.46 -23.91
CA LYS A 170 -18.85 12.25 -24.63
C LYS A 170 -20.37 12.08 -24.58
N LYS A 171 -20.98 12.22 -23.41
CA LYS A 171 -22.44 12.06 -23.24
C LYS A 171 -23.24 13.14 -23.95
N ARG A 172 -22.74 14.38 -23.94
CA ARG A 172 -23.39 15.52 -24.60
C ARG A 172 -23.02 15.65 -26.08
N LYS A 173 -22.16 14.76 -26.60
CA LYS A 173 -21.61 14.83 -27.96
C LYS A 173 -21.00 16.20 -28.26
N LYS A 174 -20.36 16.82 -27.27
CA LYS A 174 -19.67 18.11 -27.43
C LYS A 174 -18.30 17.88 -28.06
N GLU A 175 -17.93 18.76 -28.98
CA GLU A 175 -16.54 18.88 -29.41
C GLU A 175 -15.69 19.34 -28.22
N MET A 176 -14.56 18.67 -28.01
CA MET A 176 -13.68 18.91 -26.87
C MET A 176 -12.24 18.81 -27.33
N LEU A 177 -11.49 19.88 -27.11
CA LEU A 177 -10.03 19.89 -27.20
C LEU A 177 -9.47 19.76 -25.80
N MET A 178 -8.67 18.73 -25.56
CA MET A 178 -7.98 18.55 -24.28
C MET A 178 -6.48 18.71 -24.48
N PHE A 179 -5.93 19.79 -23.93
CA PHE A 179 -4.50 20.09 -24.06
C PHE A 179 -3.73 19.45 -22.89
N LYS A 180 -3.19 18.25 -23.11
CA LYS A 180 -2.26 17.60 -22.19
C LYS A 180 -0.84 18.06 -22.52
N VAL A 181 -0.31 18.98 -21.72
CA VAL A 181 1.10 19.36 -21.78
C VAL A 181 1.89 18.44 -20.86
N ASP A 182 2.95 17.86 -21.40
CA ASP A 182 3.99 17.22 -20.63
C ASP A 182 5.30 17.92 -20.99
N PHE A 183 6.14 18.16 -19.99
CA PHE A 183 7.47 18.68 -20.28
C PHE A 183 8.33 17.50 -20.68
N GLU A 184 8.76 17.48 -21.95
CA GLU A 184 9.80 16.53 -22.34
C GLU A 184 11.05 16.85 -21.53
N LYS A 185 11.33 15.98 -20.56
CA LYS A 185 12.47 16.07 -19.64
C LYS A 185 12.58 17.46 -18.98
N ALA A 186 11.59 17.80 -18.18
CA ALA A 186 11.40 19.12 -17.55
C ALA A 186 12.65 19.79 -16.95
N TYR A 187 13.60 19.03 -16.43
CA TYR A 187 14.84 19.57 -15.84
C TYR A 187 15.98 19.72 -16.84
N ASP A 188 15.97 18.91 -17.90
CA ASP A 188 16.98 18.87 -18.96
C ASP A 188 16.75 19.97 -20.01
N SER A 189 15.52 20.49 -20.07
CA SER A 189 15.04 21.41 -21.11
C SER A 189 14.91 22.87 -20.62
N VAL A 190 15.34 23.20 -19.41
CA VAL A 190 15.33 24.57 -18.87
C VAL A 190 16.50 25.39 -19.44
N GLU A 191 16.18 26.54 -20.02
CA GLU A 191 17.21 27.48 -20.46
C GLU A 191 17.81 28.24 -19.26
N TRP A 192 19.14 28.22 -19.14
CA TRP A 192 19.85 28.83 -18.02
C TRP A 192 19.64 30.35 -17.93
N GLY A 193 19.55 31.04 -19.06
CA GLY A 193 19.21 32.48 -19.09
C GLY A 193 17.80 32.78 -18.60
N TYR A 194 16.84 31.88 -18.86
CA TYR A 194 15.49 31.98 -18.31
C TYR A 194 15.48 31.74 -16.79
N LEU A 195 16.19 30.72 -16.31
CA LEU A 195 16.33 30.44 -14.87
C LEU A 195 16.91 31.65 -14.13
N ASP A 196 17.99 32.24 -14.65
CA ASP A 196 18.61 33.43 -14.06
C ASP A 196 17.65 34.63 -14.02
N SER A 197 16.91 34.85 -15.11
CA SER A 197 15.93 35.94 -15.21
C SER A 197 14.77 35.77 -14.22
N VAL A 198 14.31 34.54 -13.97
CA VAL A 198 13.28 34.23 -12.98
C VAL A 198 13.81 34.43 -11.56
N MET A 199 15.01 33.92 -11.25
CA MET A 199 15.62 34.12 -9.93
C MET A 199 15.82 35.62 -9.64
N MET A 200 16.22 36.41 -10.62
CA MET A 200 16.34 37.86 -10.49
C MET A 200 15.00 38.49 -10.11
N LYS A 201 13.90 38.12 -10.79
CA LYS A 201 12.55 38.61 -10.50
C LYS A 201 11.99 38.14 -9.15
N MET A 202 12.45 37.01 -8.64
CA MET A 202 12.08 36.49 -7.31
C MET A 202 12.90 37.08 -6.16
N GLY A 203 13.76 38.08 -6.43
CA GLY A 203 14.52 38.77 -5.39
C GLY A 203 15.79 38.05 -4.92
N PHE A 204 16.24 37.02 -5.64
CA PHE A 204 17.52 36.37 -5.32
C PHE A 204 18.70 37.29 -5.69
N SER A 205 19.65 37.37 -4.77
CA SER A 205 20.84 38.19 -4.93
C SER A 205 21.73 37.74 -6.08
N THR A 206 22.58 38.63 -6.57
CA THR A 206 23.54 38.34 -7.65
C THR A 206 24.50 37.21 -7.28
N LYS A 207 25.01 37.21 -6.04
CA LYS A 207 25.95 36.21 -5.54
C LYS A 207 25.31 34.82 -5.47
N TRP A 208 24.08 34.72 -4.95
CA TRP A 208 23.33 33.45 -4.93
C TRP A 208 23.05 32.93 -6.35
N ARG A 209 22.59 33.80 -7.25
CA ARG A 209 22.36 33.44 -8.66
C ARG A 209 23.64 32.93 -9.31
N GLN A 210 24.78 33.58 -9.08
CA GLN A 210 26.06 33.13 -9.60
C GLN A 210 26.47 31.73 -9.11
N TRP A 211 26.22 31.41 -7.83
CA TRP A 211 26.44 30.06 -7.30
C TRP A 211 25.55 29.02 -7.99
N ILE A 212 24.25 29.28 -8.09
CA ILE A 212 23.31 28.38 -8.79
C ILE A 212 23.71 28.19 -10.24
N MET A 213 24.03 29.28 -10.94
CA MET A 213 24.46 29.26 -12.34
C MET A 213 25.76 28.46 -12.52
N THR A 214 26.70 28.55 -11.59
CA THR A 214 27.92 27.72 -11.59
C THR A 214 27.59 26.24 -11.45
N CYS A 215 26.67 25.87 -10.54
CA CYS A 215 26.26 24.49 -10.35
C CYS A 215 25.53 23.89 -11.56
N VAL A 216 24.71 24.67 -12.27
CA VAL A 216 23.91 24.12 -13.40
C VAL A 216 24.62 24.21 -14.75
N SER A 217 25.51 25.20 -14.96
CA SER A 217 26.17 25.42 -16.27
C SER A 217 27.47 24.65 -16.46
N THR A 218 28.07 24.13 -15.38
CA THR A 218 29.37 23.43 -15.43
C THR A 218 29.24 21.90 -15.45
N ALA A 219 28.01 21.37 -15.49
CA ALA A 219 27.76 19.94 -15.47
C ALA A 219 28.13 19.29 -16.81
N THR A 220 28.98 18.25 -16.76
CA THR A 220 29.31 17.39 -17.92
C THR A 220 28.70 16.01 -17.75
N VAL A 221 28.27 15.41 -18.86
CA VAL A 221 27.51 14.16 -18.84
C VAL A 221 28.17 13.11 -19.73
N SER A 222 28.29 11.89 -19.22
CA SER A 222 28.57 10.69 -20.01
C SER A 222 27.44 9.67 -19.86
N VAL A 223 27.13 8.93 -20.92
CA VAL A 223 26.11 7.86 -20.88
C VAL A 223 26.80 6.53 -20.60
N LEU A 224 26.33 5.79 -19.60
CA LEU A 224 26.82 4.44 -19.32
C LEU A 224 26.12 3.43 -20.22
N VAL A 225 26.86 2.87 -21.18
CA VAL A 225 26.40 1.78 -22.05
C VAL A 225 27.08 0.49 -21.61
N ASN A 226 26.28 -0.47 -21.15
CA ASN A 226 26.77 -1.77 -20.66
C ASN A 226 27.88 -1.67 -19.58
N GLY A 227 27.89 -0.59 -18.80
CA GLY A 227 28.87 -0.34 -17.74
C GLY A 227 30.14 0.39 -18.19
N SER A 228 30.22 0.83 -19.44
CA SER A 228 31.32 1.68 -19.95
C SER A 228 30.80 3.07 -20.34
N PRO A 229 31.46 4.17 -19.93
CA PRO A 229 31.01 5.53 -20.25
C PRO A 229 31.27 5.88 -21.73
N THR A 230 30.40 6.68 -22.34
CA THR A 230 30.67 7.40 -23.61
C THR A 230 31.55 8.63 -23.38
N ASN A 231 31.95 9.30 -24.46
CA ASN A 231 32.56 10.63 -24.38
C ASN A 231 31.62 11.61 -23.63
N GLU A 232 32.23 12.60 -22.96
CA GLU A 232 31.52 13.66 -22.24
C GLU A 232 30.94 14.69 -23.22
N PHE A 233 29.75 15.20 -22.92
CA PHE A 233 29.13 16.34 -23.62
C PHE A 233 28.45 17.29 -22.62
N ASN A 234 28.18 18.52 -23.07
CA ASN A 234 27.52 19.56 -22.26
C ASN A 234 25.99 19.51 -22.43
N MET A 235 25.24 19.75 -21.36
CA MET A 235 23.78 19.81 -21.41
C MET A 235 23.28 21.18 -21.94
N GLN A 236 22.44 21.18 -22.97
CA GLN A 236 21.70 22.37 -23.42
C GLN A 236 20.20 22.05 -23.64
N PRO A 237 19.31 23.08 -23.59
CA PRO A 237 17.87 22.86 -23.51
C PRO A 237 17.23 22.60 -24.88
N SER A 238 16.23 21.71 -24.91
CA SER A 238 15.42 21.39 -26.10
C SER A 238 13.93 21.81 -25.95
N VAL A 239 13.14 21.67 -27.03
CA VAL A 239 11.80 22.29 -27.21
C VAL A 239 10.68 21.25 -27.11
N LEU A 240 9.50 21.68 -26.66
CA LEU A 240 8.28 20.88 -26.49
C LEU A 240 7.78 20.28 -27.82
N HIS A 241 7.69 18.94 -27.90
CA HIS A 241 7.03 18.22 -28.98
C HIS A 241 5.61 17.78 -28.59
N CYS A 242 4.57 18.40 -29.18
CA CYS A 242 3.17 17.98 -28.99
C CYS A 242 2.74 16.98 -30.08
N LYS A 243 2.12 15.85 -29.70
CA LYS A 243 1.51 14.85 -30.61
C LYS A 243 0.00 14.83 -30.46
N LEU A 244 -0.74 14.59 -31.55
CA LEU A 244 -2.18 14.34 -31.51
C LEU A 244 -2.45 12.99 -30.85
N GLY A 245 -3.39 12.94 -29.89
CA GLY A 245 -3.73 11.74 -29.13
C GLY A 245 -5.21 11.34 -29.25
N HIS A 246 -5.55 10.13 -28.81
CA HIS A 246 -6.91 9.59 -28.80
C HIS A 246 -7.35 9.16 -27.40
N ILE A 247 -8.66 9.12 -27.15
CA ILE A 247 -9.26 8.65 -25.88
C ILE A 247 -9.66 7.17 -26.02
N PRO A 248 -9.37 6.29 -25.04
CA PRO A 248 -8.72 6.57 -23.77
C PRO A 248 -7.20 6.70 -23.87
N PHE A 249 -6.62 7.54 -23.01
CA PHE A 249 -5.16 7.70 -22.87
C PHE A 249 -4.75 7.61 -21.40
N MET A 250 -3.48 7.33 -21.13
CA MET A 250 -2.95 7.26 -19.77
C MET A 250 -2.55 8.67 -19.26
N TYR A 251 -3.03 9.00 -18.06
CA TYR A 251 -2.66 10.21 -17.34
C TYR A 251 -2.33 9.85 -15.89
N LEU A 252 -1.10 10.17 -15.46
CA LEU A 252 -0.60 9.89 -14.11
C LEU A 252 -0.81 8.43 -13.70
N GLY A 253 -0.69 7.49 -14.65
CA GLY A 253 -0.83 6.05 -14.40
C GLY A 253 -2.25 5.48 -14.39
N LEU A 254 -3.29 6.30 -14.62
CA LEU A 254 -4.68 5.87 -14.80
C LEU A 254 -5.21 6.20 -16.21
N PRO A 255 -6.06 5.35 -16.79
CA PRO A 255 -6.71 5.64 -18.08
C PRO A 255 -7.82 6.69 -17.92
N ILE A 256 -7.78 7.74 -18.74
CA ILE A 256 -8.81 8.79 -18.81
C ILE A 256 -9.82 8.47 -19.91
N GLY A 257 -11.11 8.58 -19.59
CA GLY A 257 -12.20 8.41 -20.56
C GLY A 257 -12.44 6.96 -21.01
N GLY A 258 -11.82 5.99 -20.33
CA GLY A 258 -12.10 4.56 -20.51
C GLY A 258 -13.29 4.10 -19.65
N ASN A 259 -13.88 2.96 -20.00
CA ASN A 259 -15.01 2.40 -19.25
C ASN A 259 -14.55 1.32 -18.26
N ALA A 260 -14.46 1.69 -16.98
CA ALA A 260 -14.04 0.78 -15.90
C ALA A 260 -14.97 -0.42 -15.67
N LYS A 261 -16.19 -0.44 -16.24
CA LYS A 261 -17.07 -1.63 -16.20
C LYS A 261 -16.59 -2.74 -17.13
N ARG A 262 -15.79 -2.43 -18.15
CA ARG A 262 -15.30 -3.41 -19.13
C ARG A 262 -14.05 -4.10 -18.62
N GLN A 263 -13.95 -5.41 -18.78
CA GLN A 263 -12.77 -6.17 -18.36
C GLN A 263 -11.49 -5.73 -19.11
N SER A 264 -11.61 -5.35 -20.38
CA SER A 264 -10.48 -4.86 -21.19
C SER A 264 -9.84 -3.57 -20.65
N PHE A 265 -10.55 -2.77 -19.86
CA PHE A 265 -9.99 -1.60 -19.20
C PHE A 265 -8.91 -1.98 -18.16
N TRP A 266 -9.05 -3.15 -17.56
CA TRP A 266 -8.18 -3.64 -16.47
C TRP A 266 -7.01 -4.49 -16.96
N SER A 267 -6.91 -4.77 -18.27
CA SER A 267 -5.83 -5.61 -18.83
C SER A 267 -4.46 -5.07 -18.46
N SER A 268 -4.22 -3.78 -18.65
CA SER A 268 -2.92 -3.15 -18.32
C SER A 268 -2.50 -3.34 -16.85
N LEU A 269 -3.46 -3.38 -15.91
CA LEU A 269 -3.20 -3.66 -14.50
C LEU A 269 -2.89 -5.15 -14.29
N VAL A 270 -3.70 -6.02 -14.88
CA VAL A 270 -3.52 -7.48 -14.79
C VAL A 270 -2.17 -7.89 -15.38
N ASP A 271 -1.79 -7.30 -16.51
CA ASP A 271 -0.52 -7.56 -17.19
C ASP A 271 0.66 -7.08 -16.34
N LYS A 272 0.56 -5.93 -15.67
CA LYS A 272 1.57 -5.49 -14.68
C LYS A 272 1.75 -6.52 -13.55
N ILE A 273 0.65 -7.09 -13.04
CA ILE A 273 0.70 -8.12 -12.00
C ILE A 273 1.35 -9.40 -12.55
N ARG A 274 0.95 -9.85 -13.74
CA ARG A 274 1.53 -11.03 -14.41
C ARG A 274 3.02 -10.86 -14.70
N CYS A 275 3.45 -9.70 -15.20
CA CYS A 275 4.86 -9.38 -15.43
C CYS A 275 5.67 -9.38 -14.12
N LYS A 276 5.09 -8.96 -12.99
CA LYS A 276 5.77 -9.09 -11.69
C LYS A 276 5.86 -10.54 -11.22
N LEU A 277 4.81 -11.34 -11.47
CA LEU A 277 4.80 -12.76 -11.13
C LEU A 277 5.79 -13.58 -11.96
N SER A 278 6.00 -13.25 -13.24
CA SER A 278 6.95 -13.98 -14.09
C SER A 278 8.40 -13.88 -13.59
N LEU A 279 8.75 -12.80 -12.90
CA LEU A 279 10.04 -12.64 -12.23
C LEU A 279 10.20 -13.58 -11.03
N TRP A 280 9.10 -14.04 -10.42
CA TRP A 280 9.11 -14.89 -9.25
C TRP A 280 8.81 -16.33 -9.61
N LYS A 281 9.87 -17.15 -9.65
CA LYS A 281 9.71 -18.60 -9.77
C LYS A 281 9.07 -19.14 -8.48
N SER A 282 7.75 -19.29 -8.48
CA SER A 282 6.94 -19.76 -7.34
C SER A 282 7.45 -21.09 -6.73
N ARG A 283 8.14 -21.92 -7.52
CA ARG A 283 8.83 -23.16 -7.09
C ARG A 283 9.96 -22.97 -6.08
N HIS A 284 10.63 -21.81 -6.07
CA HIS A 284 11.76 -21.54 -5.16
C HIS A 284 11.34 -20.77 -3.91
N LEU A 285 10.06 -20.44 -3.77
CA LEU A 285 9.53 -19.70 -2.64
C LEU A 285 8.70 -20.62 -1.76
N SER A 286 8.95 -20.58 -0.46
CA SER A 286 8.07 -21.21 0.52
C SER A 286 6.68 -20.56 0.48
N MET A 287 5.65 -21.28 0.92
CA MET A 287 4.31 -20.70 1.05
C MET A 287 4.30 -19.45 1.92
N GLY A 288 5.11 -19.41 2.99
CA GLY A 288 5.29 -18.23 3.83
C GLY A 288 5.91 -17.05 3.07
N GLY A 289 6.94 -17.29 2.23
CA GLY A 289 7.53 -16.26 1.38
C GLY A 289 6.54 -15.73 0.32
N ARG A 290 5.75 -16.61 -0.30
CA ARG A 290 4.69 -16.22 -1.24
C ARG A 290 3.60 -15.40 -0.56
N LEU A 291 3.20 -15.77 0.66
CA LEU A 291 2.24 -14.99 1.45
C LEU A 291 2.77 -13.57 1.74
N VAL A 292 4.04 -13.43 2.09
CA VAL A 292 4.66 -12.11 2.32
C VAL A 292 4.60 -11.26 1.05
N LEU A 293 5.07 -11.78 -0.08
CA LEU A 293 5.06 -11.07 -1.36
C LEU A 293 3.64 -10.75 -1.86
N LEU A 294 2.69 -11.66 -1.62
CA LEU A 294 1.28 -11.43 -1.92
C LEU A 294 0.78 -10.20 -1.16
N LYS A 295 1.01 -10.14 0.16
CA LYS A 295 0.51 -9.05 1.01
C LYS A 295 1.24 -7.72 0.77
N SER A 296 2.56 -7.74 0.60
CA SER A 296 3.36 -6.51 0.51
C SER A 296 3.45 -5.94 -0.90
N VAL A 297 3.39 -6.79 -1.94
CA VAL A 297 3.62 -6.38 -3.34
C VAL A 297 2.38 -6.60 -4.20
N LEU A 298 1.85 -7.81 -4.27
CA LEU A 298 0.75 -8.08 -5.22
C LEU A 298 -0.55 -7.37 -4.83
N SER A 299 -0.85 -7.31 -3.53
CA SER A 299 -1.99 -6.56 -3.02
C SER A 299 -1.81 -5.04 -3.08
N SER A 300 -0.59 -4.52 -3.26
CA SER A 300 -0.33 -3.08 -3.33
C SER A 300 -0.37 -2.51 -4.75
N ILE A 301 0.02 -3.30 -5.77
CA ILE A 301 -0.04 -2.91 -7.19
C ILE A 301 -1.44 -2.40 -7.63
N PRO A 302 -2.56 -3.07 -7.32
CA PRO A 302 -3.88 -2.63 -7.77
C PRO A 302 -4.44 -1.44 -6.99
N VAL A 303 -3.87 -1.09 -5.82
CA VAL A 303 -4.40 -0.05 -4.92
C VAL A 303 -4.68 1.24 -5.67
N TYR A 304 -3.77 1.66 -6.57
CA TYR A 304 -3.92 2.93 -7.26
C TYR A 304 -5.14 2.95 -8.19
N PHE A 305 -5.37 1.87 -8.95
CA PHE A 305 -6.59 1.73 -9.76
C PHE A 305 -7.84 1.60 -8.88
N LEU A 306 -7.78 0.76 -7.85
CA LEU A 306 -8.89 0.51 -6.92
C LEU A 306 -9.22 1.74 -6.06
N SER A 307 -8.30 2.70 -5.94
CA SER A 307 -8.53 3.95 -5.21
C SER A 307 -9.47 4.90 -5.92
N PHE A 308 -9.63 4.71 -7.23
CA PHE A 308 -10.41 5.60 -8.07
C PHE A 308 -11.56 4.87 -8.78
N PHE A 309 -11.31 3.67 -9.30
CA PHE A 309 -12.30 2.91 -10.05
C PHE A 309 -12.89 1.77 -9.22
N LYS A 310 -14.21 1.59 -9.30
CA LYS A 310 -14.89 0.39 -8.81
C LYS A 310 -14.62 -0.78 -9.75
N ALA A 311 -13.98 -1.83 -9.23
CA ALA A 311 -13.66 -3.02 -10.00
C ALA A 311 -14.93 -3.89 -10.20
N PRO A 312 -15.22 -4.32 -11.45
CA PRO A 312 -16.29 -5.29 -11.69
C PRO A 312 -16.00 -6.63 -11.00
N THR A 313 -17.05 -7.38 -10.63
CA THR A 313 -16.92 -8.70 -10.00
C THR A 313 -16.03 -9.65 -10.81
N GLY A 314 -16.12 -9.64 -12.15
CA GLY A 314 -15.23 -10.45 -13.00
C GLY A 314 -13.75 -10.08 -12.87
N THR A 315 -13.43 -8.80 -12.71
CA THR A 315 -12.04 -8.34 -12.50
C THR A 315 -11.56 -8.69 -11.09
N ILE A 316 -12.40 -8.53 -10.08
CA ILE A 316 -12.12 -8.95 -8.70
C ILE A 316 -11.80 -10.45 -8.67
N SER A 317 -12.67 -11.28 -9.24
CA SER A 317 -12.47 -12.72 -9.33
C SER A 317 -11.20 -13.11 -10.07
N LEU A 318 -10.85 -12.40 -11.14
CA LEU A 318 -9.60 -12.61 -11.88
C LEU A 318 -8.37 -12.29 -11.01
N LEU A 319 -8.34 -11.13 -10.36
CA LEU A 319 -7.24 -10.73 -9.48
C LEU A 319 -7.07 -11.73 -8.33
N GLU A 320 -8.17 -12.10 -7.67
CA GLU A 320 -8.12 -13.08 -6.60
C GLU A 320 -7.71 -14.48 -7.09
N SER A 321 -8.11 -14.87 -8.30
CA SER A 321 -7.67 -16.14 -8.90
C SER A 321 -6.16 -16.17 -9.09
N ILE A 322 -5.58 -15.08 -9.59
CA ILE A 322 -4.13 -14.91 -9.72
C ILE A 322 -3.45 -14.98 -8.34
N PHE A 323 -4.00 -14.30 -7.33
CA PHE A 323 -3.48 -14.32 -5.96
C PHE A 323 -3.55 -15.72 -5.34
N LYS A 324 -4.66 -16.44 -5.54
CA LYS A 324 -4.86 -17.83 -5.11
C LYS A 324 -3.82 -18.75 -5.75
N ALA A 325 -3.67 -18.68 -7.08
CA ALA A 325 -2.72 -19.48 -7.82
C ALA A 325 -1.29 -19.24 -7.32
N PHE A 326 -0.89 -17.98 -7.16
CA PHE A 326 0.44 -17.64 -6.64
C PHE A 326 0.66 -18.18 -5.22
N LEU A 327 -0.27 -17.96 -4.29
CA LEU A 327 -0.13 -18.41 -2.89
C LEU A 327 0.10 -19.93 -2.79
N TRP A 328 -0.66 -20.71 -3.55
CA TRP A 328 -0.55 -22.17 -3.59
C TRP A 328 0.58 -22.70 -4.47
N GLY A 329 1.29 -21.82 -5.18
CA GLY A 329 2.41 -22.17 -6.04
C GLY A 329 2.00 -22.77 -7.38
N GLY A 330 0.78 -22.50 -7.80
CA GLY A 330 0.34 -22.75 -9.16
C GLY A 330 0.88 -21.72 -10.14
N SER A 331 0.70 -22.03 -11.42
CA SER A 331 0.98 -21.18 -12.58
C SER A 331 -0.11 -21.42 -13.63
N GLU A 332 -0.09 -20.69 -14.74
CA GLU A 332 -1.01 -20.95 -15.86
C GLU A 332 -0.81 -22.37 -16.44
N GLU A 333 0.42 -22.90 -16.38
CA GLU A 333 0.77 -24.24 -16.86
C GLU A 333 0.49 -25.36 -15.84
N SER A 334 0.53 -25.06 -14.54
CA SER A 334 0.37 -26.07 -13.48
C SER A 334 -0.57 -25.60 -12.38
N ARG A 335 -1.76 -26.22 -12.33
CA ARG A 335 -2.74 -25.99 -11.26
C ARG A 335 -2.30 -26.72 -9.99
N LYS A 336 -2.35 -26.02 -8.86
CA LYS A 336 -2.14 -26.60 -7.52
C LYS A 336 -3.47 -26.66 -6.77
N ILE A 337 -3.58 -27.62 -5.85
CA ILE A 337 -4.77 -27.79 -5.00
C ILE A 337 -4.87 -26.61 -4.04
N ASN A 338 -6.02 -25.95 -4.04
CA ASN A 338 -6.36 -24.91 -3.05
C ASN A 338 -6.90 -25.60 -1.79
N TRP A 339 -6.07 -25.73 -0.76
CA TRP A 339 -6.44 -26.52 0.42
C TRP A 339 -7.47 -25.83 1.33
N ILE A 340 -7.50 -24.51 1.34
CA ILE A 340 -8.37 -23.71 2.22
C ILE A 340 -9.14 -22.70 1.35
N LYS A 341 -10.42 -22.49 1.68
CA LYS A 341 -11.29 -21.51 1.02
C LYS A 341 -10.67 -20.11 1.11
N TRP A 342 -10.75 -19.35 0.02
CA TRP A 342 -10.17 -18.00 -0.05
C TRP A 342 -10.73 -17.06 1.01
N ASP A 343 -12.02 -17.18 1.31
CA ASP A 343 -12.68 -16.39 2.35
C ASP A 343 -12.01 -16.54 3.71
N LYS A 344 -11.60 -17.77 4.09
CA LYS A 344 -10.88 -18.03 5.34
C LYS A 344 -9.45 -17.49 5.30
N ILE A 345 -8.77 -17.60 4.15
CA ILE A 345 -7.41 -17.04 3.96
C ILE A 345 -7.41 -15.52 4.19
N CYS A 346 -8.48 -14.83 3.78
CA CYS A 346 -8.57 -13.39 3.88
C CYS A 346 -8.92 -12.86 5.27
N LEU A 347 -9.40 -13.72 6.18
CA LEU A 347 -9.63 -13.32 7.57
C LEU A 347 -8.31 -12.91 8.23
N ASP A 348 -8.40 -12.09 9.27
CA ASP A 348 -7.24 -11.74 10.08
C ASP A 348 -6.71 -12.93 10.86
N LYS A 349 -5.47 -12.82 11.35
CA LYS A 349 -4.82 -13.88 12.11
C LYS A 349 -5.58 -14.25 13.39
N GLU A 350 -6.28 -13.30 13.98
CA GLU A 350 -7.14 -13.47 15.17
C GLU A 350 -8.40 -14.29 14.87
N HIS A 351 -8.78 -14.38 13.60
CA HIS A 351 -9.95 -15.10 13.10
C HIS A 351 -9.52 -16.27 12.19
N GLU A 352 -8.36 -16.88 12.50
CA GLU A 352 -7.83 -18.08 11.82
C GLU A 352 -7.51 -17.91 10.33
N GLY A 353 -7.30 -16.68 9.84
CA GLY A 353 -6.86 -16.42 8.48
C GLY A 353 -5.39 -16.04 8.36
N LEU A 354 -5.01 -15.59 7.17
CA LEU A 354 -3.64 -15.14 6.84
C LEU A 354 -3.54 -13.61 6.68
N GLY A 355 -4.67 -12.90 6.81
CA GLY A 355 -4.79 -11.45 6.66
C GLY A 355 -4.47 -10.99 5.24
N VAL A 356 -4.86 -11.77 4.22
CA VAL A 356 -4.80 -11.34 2.82
C VAL A 356 -6.00 -10.42 2.58
N ARG A 357 -5.79 -9.26 1.95
CA ARG A 357 -6.90 -8.32 1.72
C ARG A 357 -7.87 -8.89 0.70
N ARG A 358 -9.16 -8.85 1.02
CA ARG A 358 -10.23 -9.08 0.05
C ARG A 358 -10.32 -7.90 -0.89
N VAL A 359 -10.24 -8.16 -2.19
CA VAL A 359 -10.13 -7.08 -3.19
C VAL A 359 -11.42 -6.26 -3.26
N LYS A 360 -12.58 -6.89 -3.09
CA LYS A 360 -13.89 -6.24 -3.14
C LYS A 360 -14.06 -5.22 -2.01
N GLU A 361 -13.99 -5.66 -0.77
CA GLU A 361 -14.20 -4.83 0.42
C GLU A 361 -13.12 -3.74 0.51
N PHE A 362 -11.89 -4.05 0.10
CA PHE A 362 -10.82 -3.07 0.05
C PHE A 362 -11.01 -2.01 -1.05
N ASN A 363 -11.58 -2.37 -2.20
CA ASN A 363 -11.96 -1.38 -3.22
C ASN A 363 -13.09 -0.48 -2.72
N ILE A 364 -14.10 -1.03 -2.04
CA ILE A 364 -15.21 -0.26 -1.46
C ILE A 364 -14.70 0.68 -0.36
N SER A 365 -13.80 0.24 0.52
CA SER A 365 -13.21 1.10 1.55
C SER A 365 -12.27 2.17 0.98
N LEU A 366 -11.62 1.92 -0.14
CA LEU A 366 -10.87 2.96 -0.84
C LEU A 366 -11.81 4.03 -1.43
N LEU A 367 -12.91 3.60 -2.05
CA LEU A 367 -13.90 4.51 -2.62
C LEU A 367 -14.66 5.31 -1.56
N GLY A 368 -14.92 4.73 -0.39
CA GLY A 368 -15.51 5.44 0.75
C GLY A 368 -14.68 6.64 1.21
N LYS A 369 -13.37 6.66 0.95
CA LYS A 369 -12.52 7.84 1.19
C LYS A 369 -12.99 9.05 0.37
N TRP A 370 -13.48 8.87 -0.86
CA TRP A 370 -14.04 9.97 -1.65
C TRP A 370 -15.34 10.49 -1.07
N CYS A 371 -16.20 9.60 -0.56
CA CYS A 371 -17.41 10.00 0.16
C CYS A 371 -17.05 10.85 1.39
N TRP A 372 -16.04 10.44 2.16
CA TRP A 372 -15.57 11.24 3.31
C TRP A 372 -14.98 12.58 2.91
N ARG A 373 -14.14 12.61 1.86
CA ARG A 373 -13.57 13.86 1.33
C ARG A 373 -14.64 14.81 0.81
N LEU A 374 -15.73 14.31 0.22
CA LEU A 374 -16.85 15.14 -0.21
C LEU A 374 -17.46 15.94 0.96
N LEU A 375 -17.46 15.35 2.16
CA LEU A 375 -17.98 15.97 3.38
C LEU A 375 -17.00 16.97 4.00
N GLN A 376 -15.70 16.65 3.98
CA GLN A 376 -14.64 17.44 4.62
C GLN A 376 -14.08 18.55 3.74
N GLU A 377 -14.13 18.39 2.42
CA GLU A 377 -13.50 19.30 1.43
C GLU A 377 -14.55 19.89 0.46
N PRO A 378 -15.70 20.45 0.93
CA PRO A 378 -16.79 20.86 0.05
C PRO A 378 -16.41 21.99 -0.93
N GLU A 379 -15.40 22.78 -0.59
CA GLU A 379 -14.90 23.90 -1.40
C GLU A 379 -13.78 23.50 -2.37
N SER A 380 -13.35 22.23 -2.37
CA SER A 380 -12.30 21.78 -3.28
C SER A 380 -12.74 21.83 -4.74
N LEU A 381 -11.79 22.09 -5.65
CA LEU A 381 -12.07 22.25 -7.08
C LEU A 381 -12.83 21.06 -7.69
N TRP A 382 -12.51 19.84 -7.27
CA TRP A 382 -13.19 18.66 -7.79
C TRP A 382 -14.65 18.58 -7.35
N VAL A 383 -14.98 19.02 -6.12
CA VAL A 383 -16.37 19.13 -5.64
C VAL A 383 -17.09 20.22 -6.42
N GLN A 384 -16.45 21.38 -6.64
CA GLN A 384 -17.04 22.46 -7.44
C GLN A 384 -17.36 22.01 -8.87
N VAL A 385 -16.49 21.22 -9.51
CA VAL A 385 -16.74 20.63 -10.84
C VAL A 385 -17.94 19.68 -10.81
N LEU A 386 -18.06 18.84 -9.78
CA LEU A 386 -19.22 17.95 -9.62
C LEU A 386 -20.51 18.73 -9.40
N ALA A 387 -20.48 19.75 -8.54
CA ALA A 387 -21.60 20.65 -8.28
C ALA A 387 -22.03 21.40 -9.55
N ALA A 388 -21.08 21.88 -10.36
CA ALA A 388 -21.36 22.52 -11.64
C ALA A 388 -21.96 21.53 -12.67
N LYS A 389 -21.50 20.27 -12.67
CA LYS A 389 -21.97 19.23 -13.60
C LYS A 389 -23.36 18.68 -13.24
N TYR A 390 -23.60 18.44 -11.95
CA TYR A 390 -24.78 17.72 -11.47
C TYR A 390 -25.81 18.61 -10.75
N GLY A 391 -25.40 19.79 -10.28
CA GLY A 391 -26.21 20.66 -9.44
C GLY A 391 -26.07 20.34 -7.95
N MET A 392 -26.70 21.18 -7.13
CA MET A 392 -26.77 21.04 -5.68
C MET A 392 -28.22 20.81 -5.26
N LYS A 393 -28.42 19.91 -4.30
CA LYS A 393 -29.71 19.62 -3.68
C LYS A 393 -29.48 19.31 -2.19
N ASP A 394 -30.25 19.91 -1.30
CA ASP A 394 -30.13 19.72 0.15
C ASP A 394 -28.71 20.00 0.68
N GLY A 395 -28.05 21.03 0.14
CA GLY A 395 -26.67 21.39 0.54
C GLY A 395 -25.59 20.38 0.09
N GLN A 396 -25.92 19.42 -0.77
CA GLN A 396 -24.99 18.42 -1.27
C GLN A 396 -25.06 18.29 -2.80
N VAL A 397 -24.01 17.74 -3.42
CA VAL A 397 -24.01 17.48 -4.87
C VAL A 397 -25.11 16.47 -5.21
N ASP A 398 -25.92 16.79 -6.22
CA ASP A 398 -27.05 15.98 -6.67
C ASP A 398 -26.61 14.63 -7.25
N LEU A 399 -27.52 13.66 -7.25
CA LEU A 399 -27.29 12.33 -7.80
C LEU A 399 -26.94 12.37 -9.31
N GLY A 400 -27.39 13.39 -10.04
CA GLY A 400 -27.16 13.58 -11.47
C GLY A 400 -28.03 12.69 -12.39
N GLY A 401 -28.72 11.70 -11.83
CA GLY A 401 -29.63 10.80 -12.56
C GLY A 401 -28.96 10.12 -13.77
N ILE A 402 -29.63 10.14 -14.92
CA ILE A 402 -29.14 9.54 -16.18
C ILE A 402 -27.81 10.18 -16.65
N ARG A 403 -27.55 11.43 -16.26
CA ARG A 403 -26.34 12.18 -16.63
C ARG A 403 -25.14 11.80 -15.77
N ALA A 404 -25.35 11.17 -14.60
CA ALA A 404 -24.29 10.76 -13.68
C ALA A 404 -23.26 9.84 -14.36
N SER A 405 -21.98 10.15 -14.20
CA SER A 405 -20.89 9.33 -14.75
C SER A 405 -20.91 7.95 -14.09
N ASN A 406 -20.22 6.97 -14.66
CA ASN A 406 -20.09 5.67 -14.00
C ASN A 406 -19.37 5.81 -12.64
N TRP A 407 -18.40 6.72 -12.55
CA TRP A 407 -17.70 6.98 -11.30
C TRP A 407 -18.63 7.59 -10.25
N TRP A 408 -19.39 8.64 -10.60
CA TRP A 408 -20.31 9.30 -9.68
C TRP A 408 -21.43 8.37 -9.20
N ASN A 409 -21.96 7.52 -10.09
CA ASN A 409 -22.92 6.48 -9.69
C ASN A 409 -22.34 5.51 -8.64
N ASN A 410 -21.07 5.13 -8.77
CA ASN A 410 -20.42 4.25 -7.80
C ASN A 410 -20.18 4.95 -6.45
N ILE A 411 -19.82 6.25 -6.47
CA ILE A 411 -19.68 7.04 -5.24
C ILE A 411 -21.04 7.22 -4.56
N ASN A 412 -22.09 7.52 -5.32
CA ASN A 412 -23.45 7.64 -4.79
C ASN A 412 -23.97 6.32 -4.23
N SER A 413 -23.62 5.16 -4.82
CA SER A 413 -24.03 3.87 -4.28
C SER A 413 -23.47 3.61 -2.88
N ILE A 414 -22.26 4.09 -2.61
CA ILE A 414 -21.63 4.01 -1.28
C ILE A 414 -22.22 5.08 -0.35
N ARG A 415 -22.32 6.33 -0.82
CA ARG A 415 -22.82 7.48 -0.05
C ARG A 415 -24.22 7.27 0.50
N PHE A 416 -25.09 6.58 -0.25
CA PHE A 416 -26.50 6.37 0.13
C PHE A 416 -26.84 4.90 0.43
N GLY A 417 -25.87 3.99 0.40
CA GLY A 417 -26.09 2.58 0.76
C GLY A 417 -27.02 1.81 -0.18
N THR A 418 -27.14 2.22 -1.45
CA THR A 418 -28.05 1.59 -2.43
C THR A 418 -27.49 0.30 -3.04
N GLU A 419 -26.31 -0.14 -2.59
CA GLU A 419 -25.63 -1.31 -3.13
C GLU A 419 -26.01 -2.61 -2.39
N GLY A 420 -26.54 -3.57 -3.15
CA GLY A 420 -26.84 -4.91 -2.67
C GLY A 420 -25.56 -5.65 -2.23
N GLY A 421 -25.33 -5.71 -0.92
CA GLY A 421 -24.32 -6.58 -0.30
C GLY A 421 -23.45 -5.94 0.78
N ALA A 422 -23.33 -4.60 0.85
CA ALA A 422 -22.58 -3.90 1.90
C ALA A 422 -23.48 -3.03 2.81
N GLY A 423 -24.75 -2.86 2.45
CA GLY A 423 -25.70 -2.04 3.20
C GLY A 423 -25.31 -0.56 3.26
N SER A 424 -25.95 0.16 4.17
CA SER A 424 -25.74 1.58 4.48
C SER A 424 -24.48 1.85 5.32
N TRP A 425 -23.47 0.97 5.27
CA TRP A 425 -22.29 1.00 6.16
C TRP A 425 -21.59 2.36 6.24
N PHE A 426 -21.54 3.13 5.15
CA PHE A 426 -20.91 4.45 5.16
C PHE A 426 -21.80 5.47 5.87
N VAL A 427 -23.04 5.64 5.40
CA VAL A 427 -23.98 6.63 5.94
C VAL A 427 -24.37 6.34 7.39
N ASP A 428 -24.38 5.06 7.79
CA ASP A 428 -24.64 4.63 9.18
C ASP A 428 -23.54 5.03 10.15
N ASN A 429 -22.33 5.28 9.64
CA ASN A 429 -21.15 5.62 10.44
C ASN A 429 -20.72 7.09 10.30
N VAL A 430 -21.53 7.91 9.64
CA VAL A 430 -21.31 9.36 9.50
C VAL A 430 -22.38 10.11 10.30
N VAL A 431 -21.91 10.96 11.22
CA VAL A 431 -22.75 11.89 11.99
C VAL A 431 -22.15 13.29 11.91
N LYS A 432 -22.93 14.30 12.28
CA LYS A 432 -22.47 15.68 12.34
C LYS A 432 -22.45 16.14 13.79
N ARG A 433 -21.28 16.53 14.29
CA ARG A 433 -21.16 17.22 15.57
C ARG A 433 -21.50 18.68 15.36
N LEU A 434 -22.49 19.12 16.11
CA LEU A 434 -23.03 20.47 16.05
C LEU A 434 -22.04 21.48 16.63
N GLY A 435 -21.77 22.54 15.88
CA GLY A 435 -21.07 23.73 16.31
C GLY A 435 -22.04 24.91 16.29
N ASP A 436 -21.88 25.81 15.32
CA ASP A 436 -22.75 26.96 15.08
C ASP A 436 -24.11 26.59 14.48
N GLY A 437 -24.26 25.41 13.90
CA GLY A 437 -25.49 24.89 13.30
C GLY A 437 -25.85 25.48 11.94
N GLU A 438 -25.00 26.32 11.34
CA GLU A 438 -25.30 27.04 10.09
C GLU A 438 -25.26 26.12 8.86
N LYS A 439 -24.52 25.01 8.92
CA LYS A 439 -24.37 24.03 7.82
C LYS A 439 -25.06 22.70 8.11
N THR A 440 -25.85 22.63 9.19
CA THR A 440 -26.57 21.42 9.61
C THR A 440 -28.05 21.54 9.32
N LEU A 441 -28.60 20.63 8.51
CA LEU A 441 -30.04 20.59 8.23
C LEU A 441 -30.79 19.93 9.39
N PHE A 442 -31.71 20.69 10.01
CA PHE A 442 -32.44 20.30 11.22
C PHE A 442 -33.12 18.93 11.07
N TRP A 443 -33.85 18.71 9.98
CA TRP A 443 -34.57 17.47 9.77
C TRP A 443 -33.73 16.34 9.18
N LYS A 444 -32.82 16.65 8.27
CA LYS A 444 -32.23 15.66 7.34
C LYS A 444 -30.88 15.11 7.82
N ASP A 445 -30.10 15.89 8.59
CA ASP A 445 -28.77 15.45 9.06
C ASP A 445 -28.86 14.66 10.37
N LYS A 446 -27.86 13.79 10.62
CA LYS A 446 -27.70 13.04 11.87
C LYS A 446 -26.85 13.84 12.85
N TRP A 447 -27.47 14.79 13.56
CA TRP A 447 -26.77 15.70 14.46
C TRP A 447 -27.18 15.56 15.94
N VAL A 448 -28.22 14.78 16.22
CA VAL A 448 -28.69 14.43 17.56
C VAL A 448 -29.03 12.94 17.62
N ASP A 449 -28.66 12.25 18.70
CA ASP A 449 -28.91 10.82 18.95
C ASP A 449 -28.51 9.83 17.82
N GLY A 450 -27.62 10.24 16.91
CA GLY A 450 -27.10 9.38 15.82
C GLY A 450 -28.11 9.04 14.71
N ILE A 451 -29.34 9.56 14.77
CA ILE A 451 -30.42 9.34 13.79
C ILE A 451 -30.95 10.70 13.33
N SER A 452 -31.41 10.81 12.08
CA SER A 452 -32.01 12.06 11.61
C SER A 452 -33.42 12.24 12.20
N LEU A 453 -33.78 13.48 12.56
CA LEU A 453 -35.13 13.79 13.06
C LEU A 453 -36.22 13.45 12.02
N LYS A 454 -35.91 13.51 10.72
CA LYS A 454 -36.79 13.03 9.65
C LYS A 454 -37.06 11.53 9.75
N SER A 455 -36.06 10.73 10.05
CA SER A 455 -36.22 9.27 10.20
C SER A 455 -37.02 8.92 11.44
N GLN A 456 -36.81 9.65 12.55
CA GLN A 456 -37.48 9.41 13.83
C GLN A 456 -38.91 9.97 13.86
N PHE A 457 -39.11 11.18 13.31
CA PHE A 457 -40.36 11.93 13.33
C PHE A 457 -40.85 12.27 11.91
N GLY A 458 -40.89 11.26 11.03
CA GLY A 458 -41.27 11.43 9.61
C GLY A 458 -42.61 12.14 9.41
N ARG A 459 -43.58 11.91 10.31
CA ARG A 459 -44.87 12.59 10.26
C ARG A 459 -44.76 14.10 10.49
N LEU A 460 -43.95 14.55 11.45
CA LEU A 460 -43.72 15.97 11.71
C LEU A 460 -42.97 16.62 10.55
N PHE A 461 -41.97 15.92 9.99
CA PHE A 461 -41.26 16.36 8.79
C PHE A 461 -42.22 16.60 7.61
N ASP A 462 -43.18 15.70 7.39
CA ASP A 462 -44.16 15.85 6.31
C ASP A 462 -45.10 17.05 6.52
N LEU A 463 -45.41 17.39 7.78
CA LEU A 463 -46.25 18.54 8.13
C LEU A 463 -45.47 19.86 8.16
N SER A 464 -44.15 19.82 8.30
CA SER A 464 -43.30 21.00 8.33
C SER A 464 -43.31 21.76 7.00
N LEU A 465 -43.40 23.09 7.11
CA LEU A 465 -43.21 24.01 5.98
C LEU A 465 -41.71 24.20 5.67
N ASP A 466 -40.86 24.13 6.70
CA ASP A 466 -39.44 24.43 6.66
C ASP A 466 -38.59 23.14 6.65
N ARG A 467 -38.78 22.29 5.63
CA ARG A 467 -38.12 20.96 5.54
C ARG A 467 -36.60 20.99 5.32
N GLU A 468 -36.07 22.16 4.97
CA GLU A 468 -34.65 22.40 4.65
C GLU A 468 -34.01 23.45 5.59
N VAL A 469 -34.66 23.74 6.72
CA VAL A 469 -34.13 24.69 7.71
C VAL A 469 -32.86 24.17 8.36
N THR A 470 -31.93 25.09 8.64
CA THR A 470 -30.72 24.79 9.39
C THR A 470 -31.00 24.72 10.89
N VAL A 471 -30.14 24.07 11.66
CA VAL A 471 -30.26 24.03 13.12
C VAL A 471 -30.09 25.44 13.70
N ALA A 472 -29.17 26.24 13.16
CA ALA A 472 -28.99 27.63 13.55
C ALA A 472 -30.24 28.49 13.29
N ASP A 473 -30.84 28.40 12.09
CA ASP A 473 -32.06 29.14 11.78
C ASP A 473 -33.23 28.69 12.67
N MET A 474 -33.34 27.38 12.93
CA MET A 474 -34.40 26.84 13.78
C MET A 474 -34.27 27.34 15.23
N CYS A 475 -33.04 27.39 15.75
CA CYS A 475 -32.73 27.95 17.06
C CYS A 475 -32.98 29.47 17.10
N ARG A 476 -32.54 30.23 16.09
CA ARG A 476 -32.77 31.68 15.98
C ARG A 476 -34.25 32.06 15.92
N ARG A 477 -35.10 31.21 15.33
CA ARG A 477 -36.56 31.42 15.28
C ARG A 477 -37.28 31.05 16.59
N GLY A 478 -36.59 30.40 17.52
CA GLY A 478 -37.14 29.87 18.76
C GLY A 478 -37.85 28.55 18.53
N TRP A 479 -37.20 27.42 18.84
CA TRP A 479 -37.80 26.08 18.78
C TRP A 479 -38.45 25.65 20.10
N GLU A 480 -38.44 26.53 21.10
CA GLU A 480 -39.10 26.36 22.38
C GLU A 480 -40.61 26.52 22.29
N VAL A 481 -41.30 26.17 23.38
CA VAL A 481 -42.76 26.31 23.50
C VAL A 481 -43.12 27.79 23.35
N GLY A 482 -43.90 28.13 22.33
CA GLY A 482 -44.28 29.51 22.00
C GLY A 482 -43.31 30.25 21.06
N GLY A 483 -42.21 29.62 20.65
CA GLY A 483 -41.29 30.13 19.63
C GLY A 483 -41.84 29.96 18.20
N ASN A 484 -41.25 30.70 17.25
CA ASN A 484 -41.70 30.74 15.84
C ASN A 484 -40.99 29.72 14.93
N GLY A 485 -40.15 28.84 15.49
CA GLY A 485 -39.41 27.83 14.73
C GLY A 485 -40.33 26.80 14.08
N TRP A 486 -41.36 26.35 14.79
CA TRP A 486 -42.24 25.26 14.33
C TRP A 486 -43.39 25.77 13.46
N ARG A 487 -43.25 25.62 12.14
CA ARG A 487 -44.28 26.04 11.18
C ARG A 487 -44.89 24.84 10.46
N TRP A 488 -46.19 24.64 10.67
CA TRP A 488 -46.94 23.49 10.17
C TRP A 488 -47.89 23.89 9.03
N ARG A 489 -48.08 22.98 8.07
CA ARG A 489 -49.06 23.13 6.97
C ARG A 489 -50.50 23.24 7.45
N ARG A 490 -50.80 22.71 8.63
CA ARG A 490 -52.09 22.76 9.34
C ARG A 490 -51.87 22.61 10.84
N ARG A 491 -52.92 22.85 11.63
CA ARG A 491 -52.92 22.52 13.07
C ARG A 491 -52.65 21.03 13.30
N LEU A 492 -51.81 20.70 14.27
CA LEU A 492 -51.49 19.33 14.67
C LEU A 492 -52.71 18.68 15.36
N PHE A 493 -52.86 17.36 15.21
CA PHE A 493 -53.79 16.59 16.02
C PHE A 493 -53.16 16.27 17.38
N ALA A 494 -53.97 15.94 18.39
CA ALA A 494 -53.49 15.66 19.76
C ALA A 494 -52.33 14.63 19.81
N TRP A 495 -52.39 13.58 18.99
CA TRP A 495 -51.31 12.58 18.90
C TRP A 495 -50.06 13.08 18.15
N GLU A 496 -50.21 14.04 17.23
CA GLU A 496 -49.09 14.71 16.57
C GLU A 496 -48.43 15.75 17.49
N GLU A 497 -49.22 16.39 18.37
CA GLU A 497 -48.71 17.25 19.46
C GLU A 497 -47.88 16.43 20.46
N GLN A 498 -48.29 15.19 20.77
CA GLN A 498 -47.48 14.27 21.58
C GLN A 498 -46.15 13.94 20.90
N LEU A 499 -46.16 13.59 19.60
CA LEU A 499 -44.92 13.35 18.83
C LEU A 499 -44.02 14.59 18.78
N TRP A 500 -44.61 15.78 18.70
CA TRP A 500 -43.87 17.03 18.78
C TRP A 500 -43.24 17.22 20.17
N GLY A 501 -43.94 16.90 21.25
CA GLY A 501 -43.40 16.92 22.62
C GLY A 501 -42.18 16.00 22.79
N ASP A 502 -42.24 14.79 22.22
CA ASP A 502 -41.11 13.85 22.21
C ASP A 502 -39.90 14.43 21.44
N CYS A 503 -40.16 15.00 20.25
CA CYS A 503 -39.13 15.65 19.42
C CYS A 503 -38.53 16.88 20.11
N TYR A 504 -39.36 17.70 20.76
CA TYR A 504 -38.93 18.87 21.52
C TYR A 504 -37.99 18.49 22.66
N THR A 505 -38.31 17.42 23.39
CA THR A 505 -37.48 16.94 24.51
C THR A 505 -36.05 16.60 24.08
N ILE A 506 -35.89 16.07 22.87
CA ILE A 506 -34.58 15.74 22.28
C ILE A 506 -33.78 17.02 22.00
N VAL A 507 -34.42 18.06 21.44
CA VAL A 507 -33.72 19.30 21.05
C VAL A 507 -33.60 20.33 22.17
N ALA A 508 -34.39 20.23 23.24
CA ALA A 508 -34.46 21.21 24.32
C ALA A 508 -33.13 21.43 25.06
N ASN A 509 -32.25 20.42 25.09
CA ASN A 509 -30.94 20.49 25.75
C ASN A 509 -29.78 20.84 24.81
N VAL A 510 -30.07 21.16 23.54
CA VAL A 510 -29.05 21.46 22.53
C VAL A 510 -28.60 22.91 22.67
N VAL A 511 -27.27 23.11 22.79
CA VAL A 511 -26.64 24.44 22.84
C VAL A 511 -25.67 24.60 21.68
N LEU A 512 -25.85 25.67 20.89
CA LEU A 512 -24.99 25.99 19.75
C LEU A 512 -23.69 26.69 20.20
N GLN A 513 -22.59 26.36 19.55
CA GLN A 513 -21.28 26.98 19.74
C GLN A 513 -21.05 28.01 18.64
N VAL A 514 -21.49 29.25 18.86
CA VAL A 514 -21.59 30.35 17.88
C VAL A 514 -20.29 30.68 17.12
N ALA A 515 -19.12 30.23 17.59
CA ALA A 515 -17.81 30.47 16.96
C ALA A 515 -17.09 29.20 16.47
N SER A 516 -17.76 28.05 16.48
CA SER A 516 -17.19 26.75 16.12
C SER A 516 -17.96 26.18 14.93
N PRO A 517 -17.32 25.84 13.80
CA PRO A 517 -18.05 25.30 12.66
C PRO A 517 -18.57 23.89 12.96
N ASP A 518 -19.69 23.53 12.34
CA ASP A 518 -20.17 22.14 12.33
C ASP A 518 -19.13 21.18 11.72
N VAL A 519 -18.92 20.01 12.34
CA VAL A 519 -17.91 19.05 11.91
C VAL A 519 -18.54 17.68 11.64
N TRP A 520 -18.19 17.06 10.51
CA TRP A 520 -18.53 15.66 10.27
C TRP A 520 -17.63 14.73 11.07
N GLU A 521 -18.23 13.73 11.71
CA GLU A 521 -17.55 12.72 12.51
C GLU A 521 -17.76 11.31 11.97
N TRP A 522 -16.71 10.49 12.13
CA TRP A 522 -16.70 9.10 11.74
C TRP A 522 -16.83 8.23 12.99
N ILE A 523 -17.99 7.60 13.18
CA ILE A 523 -18.35 6.89 14.43
C ILE A 523 -17.29 5.83 14.85
N PRO A 524 -16.73 5.01 13.94
CA PRO A 524 -15.75 4.01 14.32
C PRO A 524 -14.43 4.58 14.91
N ASP A 525 -14.08 5.82 14.59
CA ASP A 525 -12.88 6.49 15.11
C ASP A 525 -13.05 8.02 15.06
N TYR A 526 -13.49 8.58 16.17
CA TYR A 526 -13.69 10.03 16.34
C TYR A 526 -12.39 10.84 16.25
N SER A 527 -11.23 10.22 16.55
CA SER A 527 -9.97 10.94 16.69
C SER A 527 -9.25 11.17 15.37
N THR A 528 -9.22 10.14 14.50
CA THR A 528 -8.54 10.20 13.21
C THR A 528 -9.48 10.38 12.02
N GLY A 529 -10.79 10.19 12.23
CA GLY A 529 -11.80 10.24 11.20
C GLY A 529 -11.78 9.00 10.29
N TYR A 530 -12.24 9.16 9.05
CA TYR A 530 -12.28 8.05 8.11
C TYR A 530 -10.88 7.56 7.73
N SER A 531 -10.59 6.30 8.05
CA SER A 531 -9.43 5.57 7.52
C SER A 531 -9.87 4.40 6.66
N VAL A 532 -9.17 4.17 5.54
CA VAL A 532 -9.43 3.03 4.64
C VAL A 532 -9.25 1.70 5.39
N GLY A 533 -8.31 1.65 6.34
CA GLY A 533 -8.09 0.50 7.21
C GLY A 533 -9.29 0.24 8.12
N GLY A 534 -9.76 1.25 8.85
CA GLY A 534 -10.92 1.13 9.75
C GLY A 534 -12.20 0.76 8.99
N ALA A 535 -12.46 1.40 7.84
CA ALA A 535 -13.58 1.07 6.99
C ALA A 535 -13.50 -0.36 6.42
N TYR A 536 -12.31 -0.83 6.04
CA TYR A 536 -12.10 -2.21 5.62
C TYR A 536 -12.42 -3.20 6.75
N HIS A 537 -11.92 -2.95 7.97
CA HIS A 537 -12.24 -3.79 9.12
C HIS A 537 -13.74 -3.83 9.39
N LEU A 538 -14.44 -2.69 9.35
CA LEU A 538 -15.89 -2.60 9.49
C LEU A 538 -16.62 -3.47 8.46
N LEU A 539 -16.27 -3.36 7.18
CA LEU A 539 -16.86 -4.14 6.09
C LEU A 539 -16.59 -5.65 6.21
N THR A 540 -15.44 -6.03 6.77
CA THR A 540 -15.08 -7.45 6.94
C THR A 540 -15.57 -8.07 8.25
N ARG A 541 -15.99 -7.26 9.23
CA ARG A 541 -16.45 -7.72 10.56
C ARG A 541 -17.66 -8.66 10.47
N MET A 542 -18.49 -8.52 9.44
CA MET A 542 -19.63 -9.43 9.19
C MET A 542 -19.20 -10.87 8.90
N TYR A 543 -17.93 -11.11 8.55
CA TYR A 543 -17.37 -12.44 8.31
C TYR A 543 -16.62 -13.02 9.52
N ALA A 544 -16.41 -12.24 10.57
CA ALA A 544 -15.71 -12.67 11.78
C ALA A 544 -16.65 -13.54 12.63
N ARG A 545 -16.28 -14.81 12.83
CA ARG A 545 -16.90 -15.71 13.83
C ARG A 545 -16.12 -15.62 15.14
N GLU A 546 -16.71 -16.12 16.22
CA GLU A 546 -16.07 -16.19 17.55
C GLU A 546 -14.58 -16.59 17.47
N THR A 547 -13.76 -15.88 18.24
CA THR A 547 -12.33 -16.14 18.37
C THR A 547 -12.10 -17.55 18.89
N SER A 548 -11.42 -18.38 18.11
CA SER A 548 -10.96 -19.70 18.59
C SER A 548 -9.66 -19.56 19.38
N SER A 549 -9.52 -20.34 20.44
CA SER A 549 -8.29 -20.46 21.24
C SER A 549 -7.10 -21.07 20.48
N LEU A 550 -7.33 -21.56 19.25
CA LEU A 550 -6.31 -22.21 18.43
C LEU A 550 -5.34 -21.23 17.75
N ASN A 551 -5.69 -19.94 17.64
CA ASN A 551 -4.80 -18.95 17.04
C ASN A 551 -3.55 -18.68 17.86
N ASP A 552 -3.63 -18.77 19.19
CA ASP A 552 -2.50 -18.62 20.09
C ASP A 552 -1.43 -19.70 19.88
N ILE A 553 -1.79 -20.82 19.25
CA ILE A 553 -0.91 -21.97 18.99
C ILE A 553 -0.10 -21.79 17.70
N VAL A 554 -0.65 -21.11 16.70
CA VAL A 554 -0.06 -21.04 15.34
C VAL A 554 1.02 -19.96 15.22
N TRP A 555 0.79 -18.80 15.83
CA TRP A 555 1.55 -17.58 15.56
C TRP A 555 2.59 -17.32 16.66
N ASN A 556 3.86 -17.59 16.35
CA ASN A 556 4.96 -17.39 17.29
C ASN A 556 6.06 -16.52 16.67
N LYS A 557 6.47 -15.45 17.36
CA LYS A 557 7.50 -14.51 16.89
C LYS A 557 8.90 -15.12 16.78
N LEU A 558 9.20 -16.14 17.58
CA LEU A 558 10.49 -16.83 17.60
C LEU A 558 10.66 -17.76 16.40
N VAL A 559 9.59 -18.16 15.70
CA VAL A 559 9.69 -19.10 14.57
C VAL A 559 9.59 -18.40 13.22
N PRO A 560 10.25 -18.92 12.16
CA PRO A 560 10.06 -18.43 10.80
C PRO A 560 8.61 -18.51 10.33
N SER A 561 8.18 -17.55 9.52
CA SER A 561 6.80 -17.49 9.01
C SER A 561 6.39 -18.75 8.25
N THR A 562 7.31 -19.41 7.55
CA THR A 562 7.07 -20.69 6.87
C THR A 562 6.57 -21.78 7.83
N VAL A 563 7.12 -21.82 9.06
CA VAL A 563 6.71 -22.80 10.08
C VAL A 563 5.32 -22.46 10.61
N SER A 564 5.04 -21.19 10.89
CA SER A 564 3.68 -20.77 11.28
C SER A 564 2.65 -21.01 10.19
N THR A 565 2.96 -20.77 8.91
CA THR A 565 2.05 -21.08 7.80
C THR A 565 1.82 -22.58 7.66
N PHE A 566 2.82 -23.41 7.96
CA PHE A 566 2.64 -24.86 8.06
C PHE A 566 1.73 -25.24 9.23
N ALA A 567 1.99 -24.70 10.42
CA ALA A 567 1.19 -24.98 11.62
C ALA A 567 -0.27 -24.53 11.43
N TRP A 568 -0.49 -23.41 10.75
CA TRP A 568 -1.82 -22.96 10.35
C TRP A 568 -2.55 -23.99 9.50
N ARG A 569 -1.87 -24.63 8.54
CA ARG A 569 -2.47 -25.73 7.75
C ARG A 569 -2.68 -26.99 8.57
N PHE A 570 -1.77 -27.27 9.49
CA PHE A 570 -1.87 -28.40 10.41
C PHE A 570 -3.14 -28.28 11.27
N VAL A 571 -3.37 -27.16 11.98
CA VAL A 571 -4.55 -27.00 12.84
C VAL A 571 -5.87 -27.00 12.07
N ASN A 572 -5.84 -26.72 10.77
CA ASN A 572 -7.00 -26.77 9.89
C ASN A 572 -7.26 -28.16 9.27
N ASP A 573 -6.39 -29.15 9.55
CA ASP A 573 -6.37 -30.45 8.86
C ASP A 573 -6.29 -30.33 7.34
N ARG A 574 -5.33 -29.52 6.86
CA ARG A 574 -5.14 -29.18 5.43
C ARG A 574 -3.72 -29.43 4.94
N LEU A 575 -3.06 -30.41 5.54
CA LEU A 575 -1.81 -30.98 5.07
C LEU A 575 -2.08 -32.13 4.07
N PRO A 576 -1.20 -32.38 3.08
CA PRO A 576 -1.36 -33.48 2.13
C PRO A 576 -0.94 -34.83 2.76
N THR A 577 -1.58 -35.21 3.85
CA THR A 577 -1.52 -36.59 4.38
C THR A 577 -2.16 -37.54 3.38
N LYS A 578 -1.83 -38.84 3.41
CA LYS A 578 -2.42 -39.79 2.45
C LYS A 578 -3.95 -39.81 2.55
N PHE A 579 -4.51 -39.75 3.76
CA PHE A 579 -5.96 -39.63 3.95
C PHE A 579 -6.55 -38.36 3.31
N ASN A 580 -5.91 -37.20 3.51
CA ASN A 580 -6.35 -35.92 2.92
C ASN A 580 -6.23 -35.85 1.40
N LEU A 581 -5.32 -36.62 0.81
CA LEU A 581 -5.16 -36.77 -0.63
C LEU A 581 -6.22 -37.73 -1.19
N PHE A 582 -6.49 -38.83 -0.50
CA PHE A 582 -7.55 -39.78 -0.84
C PHE A 582 -8.94 -39.12 -0.85
N THR A 583 -9.30 -38.36 0.20
CA THR A 583 -10.58 -37.63 0.25
C THR A 583 -10.74 -36.59 -0.86
N ARG A 584 -9.66 -36.26 -1.57
CA ARG A 584 -9.64 -35.36 -2.73
C ARG A 584 -9.44 -36.10 -4.06
N GLY A 585 -9.54 -37.42 -4.08
CA GLY A 585 -9.39 -38.26 -5.28
C GLY A 585 -7.98 -38.29 -5.86
N CYS A 586 -6.95 -37.95 -5.07
CA CYS A 586 -5.55 -37.94 -5.53
C CYS A 586 -4.83 -39.29 -5.31
N LEU A 587 -5.39 -40.19 -4.49
CA LEU A 587 -4.83 -41.50 -4.17
C LEU A 587 -5.94 -42.56 -4.20
N HIS A 588 -5.55 -43.81 -4.47
CA HIS A 588 -6.42 -44.99 -4.35
C HIS A 588 -6.34 -45.60 -2.94
N ASN A 589 -7.31 -46.46 -2.58
CA ASN A 589 -7.43 -47.05 -1.24
C ASN A 589 -6.13 -47.76 -0.76
N ASP A 590 -5.46 -48.48 -1.66
CA ASP A 590 -4.29 -49.31 -1.32
C ASP A 590 -3.06 -48.48 -0.92
N SER A 591 -3.09 -47.16 -1.09
CA SER A 591 -1.99 -46.25 -0.78
C SER A 591 -2.15 -45.48 0.53
N LEU A 592 -3.16 -45.79 1.35
CA LEU A 592 -3.52 -45.03 2.56
C LEU A 592 -2.61 -45.25 3.78
N PHE A 593 -1.88 -46.37 3.82
CA PHE A 593 -1.09 -46.78 4.98
C PHE A 593 0.06 -45.82 5.29
N CYS A 594 0.38 -45.68 6.58
CA CYS A 594 1.39 -44.80 7.11
C CYS A 594 2.75 -45.01 6.45
N SER A 595 3.39 -43.92 6.04
CA SER A 595 4.76 -43.95 5.50
C SER A 595 5.79 -44.51 6.49
N ALA A 596 5.44 -44.60 7.78
CA ALA A 596 6.26 -45.26 8.78
C ALA A 596 6.34 -46.79 8.64
N GLY A 597 5.39 -47.42 7.94
CA GLY A 597 5.27 -48.89 7.84
C GLY A 597 4.63 -49.52 9.08
N CYS A 598 3.65 -48.85 9.69
CA CYS A 598 2.95 -49.35 10.89
C CYS A 598 1.48 -49.73 10.63
N ASP A 599 1.12 -49.96 9.36
CA ASP A 599 -0.17 -50.49 8.87
C ASP A 599 -1.45 -49.73 9.25
N ALA A 600 -1.33 -48.58 9.92
CA ALA A 600 -2.44 -47.67 10.19
C ALA A 600 -2.61 -46.63 9.07
N ILE A 601 -3.80 -46.03 8.96
CA ILE A 601 -4.10 -44.97 7.98
C ILE A 601 -3.31 -43.70 8.31
N GLU A 602 -2.68 -43.07 7.30
CA GLU A 602 -1.96 -41.81 7.48
C GLU A 602 -2.91 -40.60 7.47
N ASP A 603 -3.52 -40.32 8.62
CA ASP A 603 -4.17 -39.04 8.92
C ASP A 603 -3.26 -38.13 9.78
N ILE A 604 -3.76 -36.94 10.15
CA ILE A 604 -3.00 -35.96 10.93
C ILE A 604 -2.77 -36.39 12.39
N HIS A 605 -3.74 -37.08 13.01
CA HIS A 605 -3.63 -37.50 14.40
C HIS A 605 -2.68 -38.69 14.51
N HIS A 606 -2.82 -39.66 13.61
CA HIS A 606 -1.93 -40.79 13.51
C HIS A 606 -0.49 -40.33 13.22
N LEU A 607 -0.26 -39.57 12.14
CA LEU A 607 1.09 -39.21 11.72
C LEU A 607 1.87 -38.44 12.79
N PHE A 608 1.22 -37.48 13.47
CA PHE A 608 1.91 -36.58 14.38
C PHE A 608 1.90 -37.02 15.84
N LEU A 609 1.09 -38.02 16.21
CA LEU A 609 0.92 -38.40 17.61
C LEU A 609 0.87 -39.92 17.81
N ASN A 610 -0.06 -40.62 17.14
CA ASN A 610 -0.33 -42.04 17.46
C ASN A 610 0.62 -43.02 16.74
N CYS A 611 1.37 -42.56 15.74
CA CYS A 611 2.32 -43.40 15.02
C CYS A 611 3.46 -43.85 15.96
N PRO A 612 3.78 -45.16 16.03
CA PRO A 612 4.84 -45.65 16.93
C PRO A 612 6.23 -45.10 16.57
N VAL A 613 6.46 -44.72 15.30
CA VAL A 613 7.74 -44.17 14.85
C VAL A 613 7.79 -42.67 15.05
N PHE A 614 6.84 -41.92 14.48
CA PHE A 614 6.87 -40.45 14.53
C PHE A 614 6.37 -39.89 15.87
N GLY A 615 5.39 -40.55 16.51
CA GLY A 615 4.85 -40.17 17.82
C GLY A 615 5.86 -40.35 18.95
N ALA A 616 6.81 -41.28 18.84
CA ALA A 616 7.87 -41.49 19.82
C ALA A 616 8.78 -40.25 20.01
N VAL A 617 8.83 -39.35 19.02
CA VAL A 617 9.55 -38.07 19.13
C VAL A 617 9.02 -37.22 20.29
N TRP A 618 7.72 -37.25 20.56
CA TRP A 618 7.15 -36.48 21.67
C TRP A 618 7.62 -36.97 23.02
N ARG A 619 7.73 -38.29 23.21
CA ARG A 619 8.28 -38.88 24.44
C ARG A 619 9.73 -38.41 24.66
N ALA A 620 10.53 -38.39 23.60
CA ALA A 620 11.90 -37.90 23.66
C ALA A 620 12.00 -36.39 23.97
N ILE A 621 11.07 -35.58 23.43
CA ILE A 621 10.97 -34.14 23.73
C ILE A 621 10.57 -33.90 25.18
N ILE A 622 9.55 -34.62 25.67
CA ILE A 622 9.06 -34.53 27.05
C ILE A 622 10.17 -34.90 28.04
N LEU A 623 10.88 -36.01 27.77
CA LEU A 623 12.03 -36.45 28.57
C LEU A 623 13.15 -35.40 28.58
N TRP A 624 13.49 -34.85 27.41
CA TRP A 624 14.51 -33.81 27.30
C TRP A 624 14.14 -32.54 28.06
N LEU A 625 12.88 -32.10 27.98
CA LEU A 625 12.39 -30.95 28.74
C LEU A 625 12.21 -31.26 30.23
N GLY A 626 12.22 -32.53 30.62
CA GLY A 626 11.97 -33.03 31.97
C GLY A 626 10.60 -32.59 32.53
N ILE A 627 9.59 -32.50 31.68
CA ILE A 627 8.21 -32.14 32.07
C ILE A 627 7.41 -33.44 32.23
N THR A 628 6.51 -33.49 33.21
CA THR A 628 5.53 -34.59 33.34
C THR A 628 4.30 -34.27 32.50
N CYS A 629 4.05 -35.03 31.42
CA CYS A 629 2.95 -34.79 30.50
C CYS A 629 2.36 -36.11 30.00
N VAL A 630 1.04 -36.25 30.09
CA VAL A 630 0.29 -37.35 29.46
C VAL A 630 -0.06 -36.92 28.04
N LEU A 631 0.33 -37.73 27.05
CA LEU A 631 0.00 -37.45 25.65
C LEU A 631 -1.53 -37.57 25.45
N PRO A 632 -2.19 -36.54 24.90
CA PRO A 632 -3.63 -36.59 24.62
C PRO A 632 -3.91 -37.40 23.36
N ASP A 633 -5.18 -37.70 23.07
CA ASP A 633 -5.58 -38.49 21.90
C ASP A 633 -5.54 -37.69 20.57
N ASN A 634 -5.40 -36.37 20.67
CA ASN A 634 -5.43 -35.44 19.55
C ASN A 634 -4.19 -34.53 19.53
N ALA A 635 -3.53 -34.47 18.38
CA ALA A 635 -2.34 -33.65 18.16
C ALA A 635 -2.58 -32.13 18.34
N VAL A 636 -3.81 -31.63 18.14
CA VAL A 636 -4.15 -30.22 18.46
C VAL A 636 -4.32 -30.03 19.97
N SER A 637 -4.92 -30.99 20.68
CA SER A 637 -4.99 -30.96 22.15
C SER A 637 -3.61 -30.99 22.79
N LEU A 638 -2.64 -31.70 22.19
CA LEU A 638 -1.24 -31.68 22.64
C LEU A 638 -0.66 -30.26 22.56
N ALA A 639 -1.02 -29.51 21.52
CA ALA A 639 -0.60 -28.14 21.37
C ALA A 639 -1.17 -27.25 22.47
N SER A 640 -2.45 -27.41 22.81
CA SER A 640 -3.08 -26.71 23.94
C SER A 640 -2.44 -27.07 25.28
N GLN A 641 -2.02 -28.32 25.50
CA GLN A 641 -1.29 -28.71 26.72
C GLN A 641 0.10 -28.08 26.79
N PHE A 642 0.86 -28.09 25.69
CA PHE A 642 2.19 -27.47 25.62
C PHE A 642 2.15 -25.93 25.68
N CYS A 643 1.07 -25.30 25.21
CA CYS A 643 0.99 -23.86 25.04
C CYS A 643 0.04 -23.15 26.02
N GLY A 644 -0.88 -23.86 26.70
CA GLY A 644 -2.08 -23.24 27.28
C GLY A 644 -2.58 -23.76 28.64
N ALA A 645 -2.01 -24.80 29.26
CA ALA A 645 -2.63 -25.45 30.44
C ALA A 645 -1.97 -25.19 31.82
N HIS A 646 -0.89 -24.43 31.91
CA HIS A 646 -0.18 -24.17 33.18
C HIS A 646 0.01 -22.66 33.46
N ASP A 647 0.23 -22.30 34.73
CA ASP A 647 0.61 -20.97 35.26
C ASP A 647 1.99 -20.48 34.80
N PHE A 648 2.41 -20.86 33.59
CA PHE A 648 3.64 -20.40 33.00
C PHE A 648 3.53 -18.95 32.55
N SER A 649 4.63 -18.21 32.74
CA SER A 649 4.77 -16.86 32.20
C SER A 649 4.61 -16.85 30.67
N LYS A 650 4.18 -15.72 30.11
CA LYS A 650 4.04 -15.53 28.65
C LYS A 650 5.34 -15.85 27.88
N SER A 651 6.49 -15.60 28.49
CA SER A 651 7.81 -15.92 27.92
C SER A 651 8.03 -17.43 27.78
N ILE A 652 7.72 -18.20 28.83
CA ILE A 652 7.84 -19.67 28.84
C ILE A 652 6.87 -20.27 27.82
N LYS A 653 5.60 -19.82 27.81
CA LYS A 653 4.59 -20.26 26.82
C LYS A 653 5.08 -20.06 25.39
N THR A 654 5.68 -18.89 25.10
CA THR A 654 6.27 -18.60 23.77
C THR A 654 7.42 -19.56 23.43
N CYS A 655 8.22 -19.99 24.41
CA CYS A 655 9.32 -20.93 24.17
C CYS A 655 8.81 -22.35 23.93
N LEU A 656 7.89 -22.84 24.76
CA LEU A 656 7.26 -24.16 24.62
C LEU A 656 6.51 -24.29 23.29
N GLN A 657 5.79 -23.25 22.90
CA GLN A 657 5.13 -23.19 21.59
C GLN A 657 6.13 -23.29 20.44
N ALA A 658 7.29 -22.62 20.52
CA ALA A 658 8.31 -22.71 19.47
C ALA A 658 8.91 -24.11 19.37
N ILE A 659 9.07 -24.82 20.49
CA ILE A 659 9.50 -26.23 20.52
C ILE A 659 8.43 -27.11 19.88
N TRP A 660 7.16 -26.97 20.27
CA TRP A 660 6.04 -27.70 19.68
C TRP A 660 5.98 -27.52 18.16
N LEU A 661 6.07 -26.27 17.68
CA LEU A 661 6.09 -25.90 16.26
C LEU A 661 7.28 -26.53 15.52
N SER A 662 8.46 -26.56 16.15
CA SER A 662 9.66 -27.20 15.58
C SER A 662 9.49 -28.71 15.46
N THR A 663 8.88 -29.35 16.46
CA THR A 663 8.63 -30.79 16.48
C THR A 663 7.68 -31.21 15.36
N VAL A 664 6.49 -30.59 15.25
CA VAL A 664 5.55 -30.92 14.16
C VAL A 664 6.18 -30.64 12.79
N TRP A 665 6.88 -29.52 12.62
CA TRP A 665 7.56 -29.22 11.36
C TRP A 665 8.61 -30.27 10.99
N SER A 666 9.35 -30.77 11.99
CA SER A 666 10.42 -31.75 11.77
C SER A 666 9.86 -33.15 11.48
N ILE A 667 8.79 -33.58 12.17
CA ILE A 667 8.06 -34.82 11.84
C ILE A 667 7.57 -34.76 10.39
N TRP A 668 6.96 -33.64 9.97
CA TRP A 668 6.49 -33.47 8.60
C TRP A 668 7.61 -33.54 7.56
N LYS A 669 8.76 -32.90 7.82
CA LYS A 669 9.95 -33.00 6.96
C LYS A 669 10.48 -34.44 6.89
N ALA A 670 10.60 -35.12 8.02
CA ALA A 670 11.08 -36.50 8.08
C ALA A 670 10.16 -37.43 7.28
N ARG A 671 8.84 -37.30 7.44
CA ARG A 671 7.85 -38.01 6.63
C ARG A 671 8.02 -37.74 5.13
N ASN A 672 8.16 -36.48 4.73
CA ASN A 672 8.33 -36.16 3.30
C ASN A 672 9.64 -36.70 2.73
N ASN A 673 10.75 -36.63 3.47
CA ASN A 673 12.02 -37.22 3.04
C ASN A 673 11.91 -38.74 2.88
N ARG A 674 11.14 -39.41 3.75
CA ARG A 674 10.88 -40.84 3.63
C ARG A 674 10.05 -41.16 2.39
N VAL A 675 9.00 -40.38 2.11
CA VAL A 675 8.10 -40.59 0.96
C VAL A 675 8.75 -40.25 -0.38
N PHE A 676 9.48 -39.14 -0.48
CA PHE A 676 9.99 -38.62 -1.76
C PHE A 676 11.46 -38.95 -2.03
N SER A 677 12.22 -39.33 -1.01
CA SER A 677 13.66 -39.59 -1.11
C SER A 677 14.09 -40.92 -0.48
N GLY A 678 13.14 -41.73 -0.01
CA GLY A 678 13.41 -43.02 0.66
C GLY A 678 14.25 -42.90 1.94
N THR A 679 14.47 -41.68 2.46
CA THR A 679 15.43 -41.45 3.54
C THR A 679 14.75 -41.66 4.89
N ILE A 680 15.27 -42.60 5.68
CA ILE A 680 14.80 -42.87 7.05
C ILE A 680 15.71 -42.14 8.04
N VAL A 681 15.11 -41.35 8.93
CA VAL A 681 15.82 -40.59 9.98
C VAL A 681 15.49 -41.20 11.34
N THR A 682 16.51 -41.51 12.13
CA THR A 682 16.34 -42.04 13.49
C THR A 682 15.75 -40.98 14.43
N ILE A 683 15.09 -41.42 15.51
CA ILE A 683 14.48 -40.51 16.50
C ILE A 683 15.56 -39.61 17.11
N ASP A 684 16.74 -40.12 17.42
CA ASP A 684 17.84 -39.33 17.99
C ASP A 684 18.32 -38.21 17.06
N ARG A 685 18.48 -38.52 15.76
CA ARG A 685 18.85 -37.52 14.76
C ARG A 685 17.77 -36.46 14.58
N LEU A 686 16.50 -36.88 14.60
CA LEU A 686 15.37 -35.97 14.49
C LEU A 686 15.26 -35.05 15.72
N LEU A 687 15.43 -35.62 16.92
CA LEU A 687 15.47 -34.89 18.18
C LEU A 687 16.63 -33.87 18.18
N PHE A 688 17.84 -34.29 17.80
CA PHE A 688 18.99 -33.39 17.69
C PHE A 688 18.71 -32.23 16.73
N ALA A 689 18.15 -32.52 15.54
CA ALA A 689 17.78 -31.49 14.58
C ALA A 689 16.73 -30.51 15.13
N ILE A 690 15.72 -30.99 15.86
CA ILE A 690 14.73 -30.13 16.54
C ILE A 690 15.42 -29.20 17.54
N LYS A 691 16.28 -29.75 18.40
CA LYS A 691 17.01 -28.97 19.42
C LYS A 691 17.88 -27.88 18.79
N VAL A 692 18.67 -28.21 17.75
CA VAL A 692 19.50 -27.23 17.02
C VAL A 692 18.65 -26.16 16.35
N GLN A 693 17.54 -26.55 15.73
CA GLN A 693 16.65 -25.62 15.03
C GLN A 693 16.03 -24.60 16.00
N VAL A 694 15.54 -25.05 17.16
CA VAL A 694 14.99 -24.16 18.20
C VAL A 694 16.07 -23.26 18.78
N TRP A 695 17.26 -23.78 19.02
CA TRP A 695 18.40 -22.99 19.52
C TRP A 695 18.71 -21.82 18.58
N TRP A 696 18.84 -22.07 17.28
CA TRP A 696 19.07 -21.02 16.28
C TRP A 696 17.96 -19.97 16.28
N TRP A 697 16.70 -20.39 16.38
CA TRP A 697 15.56 -19.48 16.47
C TRP A 697 15.61 -18.60 17.71
N PHE A 698 15.97 -19.17 18.85
CA PHE A 698 16.10 -18.41 20.10
C PHE A 698 17.28 -17.46 20.03
N LYS A 699 18.44 -17.90 19.54
CA LYS A 699 19.63 -17.06 19.37
C LYS A 699 19.36 -15.86 18.47
N ALA A 700 18.60 -16.06 17.39
CA ALA A 700 18.30 -15.00 16.44
C ALA A 700 17.19 -14.04 16.90
N ARG A 701 16.23 -14.48 17.73
CA ARG A 701 14.96 -13.74 17.94
C ARG A 701 14.51 -13.57 19.37
N LYS A 702 15.01 -14.37 20.32
CA LYS A 702 14.67 -14.24 21.75
C LYS A 702 15.64 -13.25 22.39
N LYS A 703 15.13 -12.09 22.79
CA LYS A 703 15.91 -11.09 23.55
C LYS A 703 16.48 -11.74 24.81
N GLY A 704 17.77 -11.52 25.08
CA GLY A 704 18.46 -12.04 26.27
C GLY A 704 18.83 -13.53 26.21
N PHE A 705 18.66 -14.22 25.08
CA PHE A 705 19.08 -15.63 24.97
C PHE A 705 20.59 -15.75 24.71
N CYS A 706 21.37 -15.89 25.79
CA CYS A 706 22.83 -15.94 25.74
C CYS A 706 23.43 -17.36 25.69
N PHE A 707 22.65 -18.41 25.95
CA PHE A 707 23.14 -19.79 26.06
C PHE A 707 23.77 -20.34 24.76
N ASP A 708 24.87 -21.07 24.91
CA ASP A 708 25.48 -21.86 23.83
C ASP A 708 24.68 -23.13 23.54
N LEU A 709 25.09 -23.86 22.49
CA LEU A 709 24.38 -25.05 22.04
C LEU A 709 24.48 -26.20 23.06
N ASN A 710 25.63 -26.38 23.72
CA ASN A 710 25.84 -27.48 24.66
C ASN A 710 24.99 -27.30 25.91
N HIS A 711 24.96 -26.08 26.44
CA HIS A 711 24.12 -25.74 27.59
C HIS A 711 22.63 -25.89 27.27
N TRP A 712 22.21 -25.50 26.06
CA TRP A 712 20.83 -25.72 25.59
C TRP A 712 20.46 -27.21 25.49
N MET A 713 21.38 -28.04 25.01
CA MET A 713 21.14 -29.47 24.83
C MET A 713 20.94 -30.19 26.16
N LEU A 714 21.70 -29.81 27.20
CA LEU A 714 21.71 -30.45 28.51
C LEU A 714 20.70 -29.85 29.49
N ASN A 715 20.52 -28.52 29.47
CA ASN A 715 19.76 -27.79 30.48
C ASN A 715 18.64 -26.93 29.86
N PRO A 716 17.71 -27.52 29.08
CA PRO A 716 16.68 -26.74 28.39
C PRO A 716 15.72 -26.03 29.35
N LYS A 717 15.44 -26.62 30.52
CA LYS A 717 14.59 -26.00 31.58
C LYS A 717 15.13 -24.64 32.00
N VAL A 718 16.42 -24.60 32.35
CA VAL A 718 17.14 -23.38 32.73
C VAL A 718 17.09 -22.36 31.59
N CYS A 719 17.36 -22.81 30.36
CA CYS A 719 17.40 -21.94 29.18
C CYS A 719 16.05 -21.26 28.85
N ILE A 720 14.93 -21.90 29.18
CA ILE A 720 13.58 -21.34 28.95
C ILE A 720 12.96 -20.73 30.20
N GLY A 721 13.60 -20.85 31.37
CA GLY A 721 13.11 -20.33 32.64
C GLY A 721 12.00 -21.17 33.28
N LEU A 722 11.97 -22.48 33.02
CA LEU A 722 11.16 -23.42 33.80
C LEU A 722 11.90 -23.69 35.12
N ASN A 723 11.61 -22.93 36.16
CA ASN A 723 12.16 -23.19 37.49
C ASN A 723 11.63 -24.52 38.06
N THR A 724 12.52 -25.25 38.72
CA THR A 724 12.17 -26.21 39.77
C THR A 724 12.32 -25.48 41.10
N GLY A 725 11.22 -25.10 41.73
CA GLY A 725 11.21 -24.31 42.98
C GLY A 725 10.98 -22.84 42.73
#